data_AF-A0A4P8XMW4-F1
#
_entry.id   AF-A0A4P8XMW4-F1
#
_cell.length_a   1.000
_cell.length_b   1.000
_cell.length_c   1.000
_cell.angle_alpha   90.00
_cell.angle_beta   90.00
_cell.angle_gamma   90.00
#
_symmetry.space_group_name_H-M   'P 1'
#
loop_
_entity.id
_entity.type
_entity.pdbx_description
1 polymer ?
#
loop_
_entity_poly.entity_id
_entity_poly.type
_entity_poly.pdbx_seq_one_letter_code
_entity_poly.pdbx_strand_id
1 'polypeptide(L)'
;MTTPDRNRVTVEIYGTSYKLVGSSSEYMKQVANYVDERMRSISKNHSRLDTPRIAVLAAVHMAEEAVQLQQFQQEVKLLTSERSELRSELARVQGLLSEQQQRFEQMKGGLEQQLKETKGSLEQQLKETKSSLEQQLKEKTGLVTELQAAKESLTADAKRSKELLEKESGRSAELSKEKQQLQDQLRNKTQEWEKKYKQAQEEWKAQQEGQLQALQKSHKQSAEQSEQSYKRKLQELEQKYKGDMDKLTQDQQQLLEQLQQELAAAVQSVEQMKQKHAEEVESLQREYLELAEQLETQQQELVQQLESRHQAAIEELKQQHQAKVEALEQQHRDEVEGLQQGHRATEEELKRERQEALEELELQHALQVEELEQSREQAVKQLTEQHTEAASQLEYSHSKALREAESRHTQSVREMEEKYKQSSSQQESRHQSAVKELETRLASQQEAAAALHKQAASRDQELAVLKQQESSLKNQLEQARKKLETVTGEHQAFKQQLETAKTQAEKLIQERDGLKSQAAASEEERRRLQRLVVDANEHSRKLHEDLEQTVNECSTWKSLAEERQGEKDHLELQLVQALEAAEGQDRELAVLREEAEGLKEEARLQSSRRQTAEQERKELQLQLEKAEQGRAEAYRQEEETRKLYGMLEEEYHEASVQLEQLRRRSAEQEAKESSLTDRLKQVEAELEEWQSEADSLSRFKDQWEQQEAAWKAELKSWQEQIAASEQSQDQLLQEKQDISRQLSELGEQYEIISHQYRLLQTQQEMQSGHAAQLEEEHQKLQDEYAKLQVEYNEWIELIEQDQS
;
A
#
# COMPACT_ATOMS: atom_id res chain seq x y z
N MET A 1 -33.93 11.54 93.50
CA MET A 1 -34.57 12.21 94.66
C MET A 1 -34.34 13.71 94.53
N THR A 2 -35.31 14.41 93.95
CA THR A 2 -35.53 15.86 94.07
C THR A 2 -37.03 16.01 93.81
N THR A 3 -37.82 16.23 94.86
CA THR A 3 -39.25 16.52 94.73
C THR A 3 -39.37 17.87 94.01
N PRO A 4 -39.94 17.93 92.80
CA PRO A 4 -40.03 19.19 92.06
C PRO A 4 -40.89 20.17 92.85
N ASP A 5 -40.43 21.42 92.97
CA ASP A 5 -41.15 22.50 93.63
C ASP A 5 -42.56 22.61 93.06
N ARG A 6 -43.54 22.22 93.87
CA ARG A 6 -44.96 22.21 93.50
C ARG A 6 -45.51 23.62 93.64
N ASN A 7 -45.33 24.41 92.60
CA ASN A 7 -45.89 25.75 92.53
C ASN A 7 -47.41 25.68 92.35
N ARG A 8 -48.14 26.28 93.31
CA ARG A 8 -49.59 26.42 93.27
C ARG A 8 -49.93 27.70 92.52
N VAL A 9 -50.60 27.56 91.38
CA VAL A 9 -50.95 28.68 90.51
C VAL A 9 -52.47 28.71 90.34
N THR A 10 -53.06 29.86 90.64
CA THR A 10 -54.47 30.11 90.37
C THR A 10 -54.60 30.56 88.93
N VAL A 11 -55.41 29.84 88.15
CA VAL A 11 -55.70 30.13 86.74
C VAL A 11 -57.20 30.16 86.53
N GLU A 12 -57.67 30.91 85.53
CA GLU A 12 -59.08 31.02 85.18
C GLU A 12 -59.33 30.26 83.88
N ILE A 13 -60.28 29.33 83.89
CA ILE A 13 -60.67 28.54 82.71
C ILE A 13 -62.18 28.63 82.59
N TYR A 14 -62.65 29.16 81.46
CA TYR A 14 -64.05 29.33 81.09
C TYR A 14 -64.90 30.01 82.19
N GLY A 15 -64.35 31.08 82.79
CA GLY A 15 -65.00 31.88 83.83
C GLY A 15 -64.98 31.28 85.24
N THR A 16 -64.31 30.14 85.45
CA THR A 16 -64.14 29.52 86.77
C THR A 16 -62.66 29.52 87.18
N SER A 17 -62.37 29.96 88.40
CA SER A 17 -61.00 30.02 88.94
C SER A 17 -60.60 28.69 89.59
N TYR A 18 -59.56 28.06 89.06
CA TYR A 18 -59.01 26.80 89.56
C TYR A 18 -57.61 27.00 90.16
N LYS A 19 -57.32 26.32 91.26
CA LYS A 19 -55.97 26.27 91.86
C LYS A 19 -55.26 25.00 91.39
N LEU A 20 -54.38 25.13 90.39
CA LEU A 20 -53.63 24.02 89.81
C LEU A 20 -52.23 23.93 90.42
N VAL A 21 -51.67 22.72 90.43
CA VAL A 21 -50.32 22.44 90.93
C VAL A 21 -49.51 21.85 89.79
N GLY A 22 -48.38 22.46 89.44
CA GLY A 22 -47.55 22.03 88.33
C GLY A 22 -46.09 22.50 88.43
N SER A 23 -45.26 22.01 87.51
CA SER A 23 -43.80 22.12 87.56
C SER A 23 -43.27 23.50 87.17
N SER A 24 -44.00 24.27 86.34
CA SER A 24 -43.64 25.64 85.95
C SER A 24 -44.88 26.52 85.91
N SER A 25 -44.81 27.69 86.55
CA SER A 25 -45.95 28.61 86.68
C SER A 25 -46.38 29.20 85.33
N GLU A 26 -45.42 29.54 84.47
CA GLU A 26 -45.70 30.08 83.13
C GLU A 26 -46.27 29.02 82.19
N TYR A 27 -45.70 27.82 82.20
CA TYR A 27 -46.19 26.71 81.37
C TYR A 27 -47.63 26.32 81.75
N MET A 28 -47.94 26.26 83.05
CA MET A 28 -49.32 25.96 83.50
C MET A 28 -50.32 27.05 83.10
N LYS A 29 -49.91 28.33 83.12
CA LYS A 29 -50.75 29.42 82.59
C LYS A 29 -50.96 29.31 81.08
N GLN A 30 -49.92 28.95 80.32
CA GLN A 30 -50.04 28.74 78.88
C GLN A 30 -50.98 27.58 78.55
N VAL A 31 -50.84 26.44 79.23
CA VAL A 31 -51.73 25.28 79.06
C VAL A 31 -53.17 25.66 79.46
N ALA A 32 -53.36 26.34 80.58
CA ALA A 32 -54.69 26.79 81.01
C ALA A 32 -55.33 27.77 80.01
N ASN A 33 -54.56 28.71 79.47
CA ASN A 33 -55.03 29.62 78.42
C ASN A 33 -55.38 28.86 77.14
N TYR A 34 -54.59 27.85 76.77
CA TYR A 34 -54.86 27.00 75.61
C TYR A 34 -56.19 26.23 75.78
N VAL A 35 -56.42 25.64 76.95
CA VAL A 35 -57.70 24.98 77.28
C VAL A 35 -58.85 25.98 77.24
N ASP A 36 -58.69 27.17 77.83
CA ASP A 36 -59.71 28.22 77.83
C ASP A 36 -60.06 28.68 76.41
N GLU A 37 -59.06 28.91 75.57
CA GLU A 37 -59.25 29.31 74.18
C GLU A 37 -59.99 28.24 73.37
N ARG A 38 -59.64 26.96 73.55
CA ARG A 38 -60.33 25.83 72.89
C ARG A 38 -61.76 25.68 73.37
N MET A 39 -62.01 25.78 74.68
CA MET A 39 -63.37 25.76 75.22
C MET A 39 -64.22 26.93 74.71
N ARG A 40 -63.66 28.16 74.63
CA ARG A 40 -64.34 29.34 74.07
C ARG A 40 -64.56 29.23 72.56
N SER A 41 -63.62 28.67 71.81
CA SER A 41 -63.76 28.46 70.37
C SER A 41 -64.89 27.47 70.05
N ILE A 42 -64.93 26.36 70.78
CA ILE A 42 -66.00 25.36 70.66
C ILE A 42 -67.36 25.95 71.07
N SER A 43 -67.40 26.74 72.16
CA SER A 43 -68.66 27.33 72.61
C SER A 43 -69.21 28.41 71.67
N LYS A 44 -68.34 29.16 70.98
CA LYS A 44 -68.74 30.11 69.92
C LYS A 44 -69.49 29.40 68.79
N ASN A 45 -68.99 28.24 68.37
CA ASN A 45 -69.58 27.47 67.27
C ASN A 45 -70.78 26.62 67.73
N HIS A 46 -70.85 26.26 69.01
CA HIS A 46 -71.89 25.39 69.58
C HIS A 46 -72.49 25.97 70.86
N SER A 47 -73.19 27.10 70.73
CA SER A 47 -73.74 27.90 71.85
C SER A 47 -74.89 27.24 72.63
N ARG A 48 -75.45 26.13 72.14
CA ARG A 48 -76.53 25.37 72.80
C ARG A 48 -76.03 24.26 73.72
N LEU A 49 -74.72 24.03 73.79
CA LEU A 49 -74.12 22.99 74.61
C LEU A 49 -73.84 23.50 76.04
N ASP A 50 -74.05 22.64 77.02
CA ASP A 50 -73.72 22.89 78.41
C ASP A 50 -72.21 22.80 78.68
N THR A 51 -71.72 23.54 79.68
CA THR A 51 -70.30 23.65 80.02
C THR A 51 -69.57 22.29 80.16
N PRO A 52 -70.17 21.23 80.78
CA PRO A 52 -69.53 19.92 80.84
C PRO A 52 -69.29 19.28 79.47
N ARG A 53 -70.24 19.40 78.52
CA ARG A 53 -70.08 18.84 77.17
C ARG A 53 -69.05 19.61 76.35
N ILE A 54 -68.99 20.94 76.51
CA ILE A 54 -67.95 21.79 75.90
C ILE A 54 -66.56 21.38 76.40
N ALA A 55 -66.42 21.12 77.71
CA ALA A 55 -65.16 20.68 78.31
C ALA A 55 -64.72 19.30 77.78
N VAL A 56 -65.65 18.35 77.64
CA VAL A 56 -65.35 17.03 77.07
C VAL A 56 -64.94 17.14 75.60
N LEU A 57 -65.62 17.94 74.79
CA LEU A 57 -65.26 18.11 73.38
C LEU A 57 -63.90 18.82 73.22
N ALA A 58 -63.60 19.81 74.07
CA ALA A 58 -62.29 20.43 74.14
C ALA A 58 -61.21 19.41 74.51
N ALA A 59 -61.47 18.52 75.49
CA ALA A 59 -60.55 17.45 75.86
C ALA A 59 -60.32 16.45 74.72
N VAL A 60 -61.36 16.08 73.97
CA VAL A 60 -61.24 15.18 72.81
C VAL A 60 -60.42 15.83 71.71
N HIS A 61 -60.69 17.08 71.35
CA HIS A 61 -59.90 17.79 70.32
C HIS A 61 -58.43 17.95 70.72
N MET A 62 -58.15 18.26 71.99
CA MET A 62 -56.77 18.34 72.48
C MET A 62 -56.08 16.96 72.50
N ALA A 63 -56.82 15.88 72.80
CA ALA A 63 -56.30 14.53 72.73
C ALA A 63 -56.02 14.09 71.29
N GLU A 64 -56.89 14.46 70.35
CA GLU A 64 -56.69 14.23 68.91
C GLU A 64 -55.45 14.97 68.41
N GLU A 65 -55.29 16.26 68.74
CA GLU A 65 -54.09 17.04 68.41
C GLU A 65 -52.81 16.41 69.01
N ALA A 66 -52.88 15.89 70.24
CA ALA A 66 -51.74 15.22 70.87
C ALA A 66 -51.38 13.90 70.16
N VAL A 67 -52.37 13.11 69.73
CA VAL A 67 -52.15 11.88 68.96
C VAL A 67 -51.55 12.19 67.59
N GLN A 68 -52.07 13.22 66.89
CA GLN A 68 -51.52 13.68 65.62
C GLN A 68 -50.08 14.17 65.77
N LEU A 69 -49.79 14.97 66.80
CA LEU A 69 -48.42 15.44 67.09
C LEU A 69 -47.47 14.28 67.40
N GLN A 70 -47.94 13.24 68.10
CA GLN A 70 -47.13 12.05 68.37
C GLN A 70 -46.81 11.27 67.08
N GLN A 71 -47.76 11.16 66.15
CA GLN A 71 -47.55 10.56 64.83
C GLN A 71 -46.52 11.37 64.02
N PHE A 72 -46.67 12.70 63.96
CA PHE A 72 -45.68 13.56 63.29
C PHE A 72 -44.29 13.46 63.94
N GLN A 73 -44.20 13.35 65.27
CA GLN A 73 -42.90 13.14 65.93
C GLN A 73 -42.26 11.79 65.59
N GLN A 74 -43.05 10.73 65.42
CA GLN A 74 -42.55 9.43 64.98
C GLN A 74 -42.06 9.49 63.53
N GLU A 75 -42.83 10.14 62.66
CA GLU A 75 -42.47 10.35 61.25
C GLU A 75 -41.19 11.18 61.11
N VAL A 76 -41.08 12.30 61.84
CA VAL A 76 -39.86 13.12 61.87
C VAL A 76 -38.66 12.31 62.38
N LYS A 77 -38.83 11.43 63.38
CA LYS A 77 -37.75 10.56 63.86
C LYS A 77 -37.29 9.58 62.78
N LEU A 78 -38.22 8.93 62.08
CA LEU A 78 -37.91 8.01 60.98
C LEU A 78 -37.19 8.74 59.84
N LEU A 79 -37.70 9.90 59.42
CA LEU A 79 -37.05 10.72 58.40
C LEU A 79 -35.65 11.19 58.83
N THR A 80 -35.44 11.48 60.12
CA THR A 80 -34.09 11.81 60.62
C THR A 80 -33.14 10.63 60.64
N SER A 81 -33.61 9.40 60.92
CA SER A 81 -32.77 8.20 60.84
C SER A 81 -32.42 7.88 59.39
N GLU A 82 -33.38 7.89 58.48
CA GLU A 82 -33.15 7.66 57.04
C GLU A 82 -32.18 8.70 56.46
N ARG A 83 -32.36 9.98 56.81
CA ARG A 83 -31.43 11.04 56.41
C ARG A 83 -30.02 10.85 56.99
N SER A 84 -29.89 10.22 58.15
CA SER A 84 -28.58 9.91 58.74
C SER A 84 -27.89 8.73 58.06
N GLU A 85 -28.67 7.71 57.66
CA GLU A 85 -28.19 6.55 56.90
C GLU A 85 -27.77 6.97 55.50
N LEU A 86 -28.62 7.73 54.78
CA LEU A 86 -28.30 8.30 53.48
C LEU A 86 -27.04 9.17 53.52
N ARG A 87 -26.84 9.96 54.59
CA ARG A 87 -25.60 10.74 54.76
C ARG A 87 -24.37 9.86 54.94
N SER A 88 -24.49 8.74 55.65
CA SER A 88 -23.41 7.77 55.84
C SER A 88 -23.08 7.05 54.54
N GLU A 89 -24.09 6.68 53.75
CA GLU A 89 -23.92 6.10 52.42
C GLU A 89 -23.29 7.08 51.43
N LEU A 90 -23.73 8.34 51.44
CA LEU A 90 -23.18 9.40 50.59
C LEU A 90 -21.71 9.67 50.95
N ALA A 91 -21.36 9.69 52.24
CA ALA A 91 -19.97 9.79 52.69
C ALA A 91 -19.13 8.57 52.27
N ARG A 92 -19.69 7.36 52.32
CA ARG A 92 -19.03 6.13 51.84
C ARG A 92 -18.76 6.19 50.33
N VAL A 93 -19.76 6.62 49.54
CA VAL A 93 -19.63 6.75 48.08
C VAL A 93 -18.62 7.84 47.71
N GLN A 94 -18.64 8.98 48.41
CA GLN A 94 -17.64 10.04 48.25
C GLN A 94 -16.22 9.55 48.59
N GLY A 95 -16.07 8.75 49.66
CA GLY A 95 -14.80 8.11 50.01
C GLY A 95 -14.30 7.19 48.90
N LEU A 96 -15.15 6.27 48.41
CA LEU A 96 -14.80 5.35 47.31
C LEU A 96 -14.45 6.10 46.02
N LEU A 97 -15.17 7.17 45.70
CA LEU A 97 -14.88 8.00 44.52
C LEU A 97 -13.51 8.67 44.65
N SER A 98 -13.17 9.20 45.83
CA SER A 98 -11.86 9.82 46.09
C SER A 98 -10.72 8.80 46.01
N GLU A 99 -10.93 7.56 46.47
CA GLU A 99 -9.94 6.48 46.34
C GLU A 99 -9.74 6.07 44.88
N GLN A 100 -10.81 5.96 44.10
CA GLN A 100 -10.72 5.66 42.67
C GLN A 100 -9.99 6.77 41.91
N GLN A 101 -10.30 8.04 42.21
CA GLN A 101 -9.60 9.19 41.63
C GLN A 101 -8.10 9.16 41.97
N GLN A 102 -7.74 8.87 43.23
CA GLN A 102 -6.36 8.78 43.65
C GLN A 102 -5.61 7.61 42.97
N ARG A 103 -6.26 6.47 42.78
CA ARG A 103 -5.70 5.33 42.02
C ARG A 103 -5.47 5.68 40.55
N PHE A 104 -6.40 6.39 39.93
CA PHE A 104 -6.24 6.89 38.56
C PHE A 104 -5.06 7.86 38.45
N GLU A 105 -4.92 8.80 39.38
CA GLU A 105 -3.81 9.74 39.40
C GLU A 105 -2.46 9.03 39.58
N GLN A 106 -2.40 8.01 40.44
CA GLN A 106 -1.20 7.18 40.63
C GLN A 106 -0.86 6.35 39.38
N MET A 107 -1.85 5.74 38.73
CA MET A 107 -1.66 4.98 37.51
C MET A 107 -1.19 5.89 36.36
N LYS A 108 -1.80 7.08 36.24
CA LYS A 108 -1.40 8.11 35.27
C LYS A 108 0.03 8.58 35.51
N GLY A 109 0.39 8.89 36.75
CA GLY A 109 1.76 9.28 37.12
C GLY A 109 2.78 8.18 36.84
N GLY A 110 2.43 6.91 37.08
CA GLY A 110 3.29 5.76 36.76
C GLY A 110 3.51 5.59 35.25
N LEU A 111 2.46 5.75 34.44
CA LEU A 111 2.55 5.74 32.97
C LEU A 111 3.37 6.91 32.44
N GLU A 112 3.18 8.12 32.97
CA GLU A 112 3.99 9.30 32.60
C GLU A 112 5.47 9.10 32.92
N GLN A 113 5.79 8.46 34.06
CA GLN A 113 7.17 8.14 34.41
C GLN A 113 7.77 7.08 33.48
N GLN A 114 7.04 6.00 33.17
CA GLN A 114 7.48 5.00 32.19
C GLN A 114 7.68 5.61 30.79
N LEU A 115 6.81 6.52 30.38
CA LEU A 115 6.93 7.22 29.10
C LEU A 115 8.14 8.15 29.07
N LYS A 116 8.48 8.79 30.20
CA LYS A 116 9.69 9.60 30.34
C LYS A 116 10.98 8.77 30.34
N GLU A 117 10.97 7.61 31.01
CA GLU A 117 12.11 6.68 31.04
C GLU A 117 12.36 6.03 29.68
N THR A 118 11.31 5.58 29.00
CA THR A 118 11.41 5.01 27.64
C THR A 118 11.79 6.06 26.60
N LYS A 119 11.24 7.28 26.69
CA LYS A 119 11.66 8.37 25.81
C LYS A 119 13.12 8.76 26.07
N GLY A 120 13.56 8.79 27.33
CA GLY A 120 14.95 9.07 27.70
C GLY A 120 15.92 8.00 27.19
N SER A 121 15.57 6.72 27.31
CA SER A 121 16.40 5.62 26.79
C SER A 121 16.48 5.62 25.27
N LEU A 122 15.37 5.91 24.58
CA LEU A 122 15.33 6.07 23.13
C LEU A 122 16.14 7.28 22.66
N GLU A 123 16.02 8.44 23.33
CA GLU A 123 16.82 9.63 23.01
C GLU A 123 18.32 9.36 23.20
N GLN A 124 18.70 8.58 24.22
CA GLN A 124 20.08 8.18 24.45
C GLN A 124 20.58 7.22 23.36
N GLN A 125 19.80 6.20 22.98
CA GLN A 125 20.12 5.30 21.86
C GLN A 125 20.25 6.06 20.53
N LEU A 126 19.39 7.06 20.30
CA LEU A 126 19.42 7.89 19.09
C LEU A 126 20.67 8.79 19.07
N LYS A 127 21.13 9.25 20.24
CA LYS A 127 22.37 10.01 20.38
C LYS A 127 23.62 9.14 20.18
N GLU A 128 23.63 7.94 20.74
CA GLU A 128 24.72 6.97 20.59
C GLU A 128 24.85 6.53 19.12
N THR A 129 23.75 6.15 18.47
CA THR A 129 23.73 5.79 17.04
C THR A 129 24.12 6.95 16.12
N LYS A 130 23.67 8.19 16.41
CA LYS A 130 24.14 9.38 15.69
C LYS A 130 25.64 9.59 15.85
N SER A 131 26.18 9.45 17.06
CA SER A 131 27.61 9.60 17.30
C SER A 131 28.45 8.54 16.59
N SER A 132 27.97 7.29 16.50
CA SER A 132 28.68 6.23 15.76
C SER A 132 28.61 6.45 14.24
N LEU A 133 27.47 6.94 13.73
CA LEU A 133 27.31 7.30 12.31
C LEU A 133 28.18 8.49 11.92
N GLU A 134 28.26 9.52 12.77
CA GLU A 134 29.16 10.67 12.56
C GLU A 134 30.64 10.25 12.58
N GLN A 135 31.01 9.30 13.44
CA GLN A 135 32.35 8.76 13.49
C GLN A 135 32.69 7.93 12.24
N GLN A 136 31.76 7.10 11.76
CA GLN A 136 31.91 6.35 10.50
C GLN A 136 31.98 7.28 9.28
N LEU A 137 31.21 8.39 9.27
CA LEU A 137 31.29 9.41 8.23
C LEU A 137 32.66 10.11 8.25
N LYS A 138 33.19 10.44 9.43
CA LYS A 138 34.54 11.02 9.57
C LYS A 138 35.63 10.07 9.07
N GLU A 139 35.57 8.78 9.42
CA GLU A 139 36.50 7.77 8.91
C GLU A 139 36.41 7.63 7.38
N LYS A 140 35.20 7.56 6.82
CA LYS A 140 35.03 7.50 5.36
C LYS A 140 35.50 8.77 4.65
N THR A 141 35.30 9.95 5.23
CA THR A 141 35.85 11.19 4.67
C THR A 141 37.37 11.26 4.77
N GLY A 142 37.97 10.72 5.84
CA GLY A 142 39.42 10.58 6.00
C GLY A 142 40.03 9.69 4.92
N LEU A 143 39.42 8.52 4.67
CA LEU A 143 39.84 7.62 3.61
C LEU A 143 39.74 8.27 2.21
N VAL A 144 38.72 9.09 1.96
CA VAL A 144 38.61 9.85 0.70
C VAL A 144 39.73 10.87 0.56
N THR A 145 40.07 11.59 1.64
CA THR A 145 41.20 12.55 1.61
C THR A 145 42.55 11.87 1.43
N GLU A 146 42.75 10.68 2.00
CA GLU A 146 43.96 9.87 1.80
C GLU A 146 44.06 9.35 0.36
N LEU A 147 42.94 8.95 -0.25
CA LEU A 147 42.87 8.50 -1.64
C LEU A 147 43.12 9.65 -2.62
N GLN A 148 42.71 10.87 -2.28
CA GLN A 148 43.02 12.09 -3.03
C GLN A 148 44.49 12.49 -2.92
N ALA A 149 45.07 12.42 -1.72
CA ALA A 149 46.50 12.67 -1.50
C ALA A 149 47.40 11.63 -2.22
N ALA A 150 46.98 10.36 -2.25
CA ALA A 150 47.68 9.30 -3.00
C ALA A 150 47.57 9.48 -4.52
N LYS A 151 46.45 10.02 -5.03
CA LYS A 151 46.32 10.40 -6.44
C LYS A 151 47.23 11.57 -6.80
N GLU A 152 47.32 12.58 -5.94
CA GLU A 152 48.19 13.74 -6.16
C GLU A 152 49.68 13.35 -6.14
N SER A 153 50.11 12.45 -5.27
CA SER A 153 51.50 11.94 -5.26
C SER A 153 51.85 11.13 -6.50
N LEU A 154 50.95 10.26 -6.97
CA LEU A 154 51.10 9.52 -8.24
C LEU A 154 51.18 10.45 -9.47
N THR A 155 50.46 11.56 -9.47
CA THR A 155 50.56 12.57 -10.54
C THR A 155 51.84 13.41 -10.47
N ALA A 156 52.42 13.58 -9.29
CA ALA A 156 53.71 14.25 -9.11
C ALA A 156 54.89 13.35 -9.54
N ASP A 157 54.81 12.04 -9.28
CA ASP A 157 55.81 11.07 -9.73
C ASP A 157 55.78 10.89 -11.25
N ALA A 158 54.59 10.92 -11.88
CA ALA A 158 54.46 10.91 -13.34
C ALA A 158 55.07 12.17 -14.01
N LYS A 159 55.01 13.34 -13.35
CA LYS A 159 55.64 14.57 -13.84
C LYS A 159 57.17 14.53 -13.71
N ARG A 160 57.71 13.96 -12.62
CA ARG A 160 59.16 13.75 -12.45
C ARG A 160 59.75 12.78 -13.47
N SER A 161 59.03 11.72 -13.82
CA SER A 161 59.44 10.80 -14.89
C SER A 161 59.45 11.45 -16.27
N LYS A 162 58.55 12.42 -16.53
CA LYS A 162 58.51 13.19 -17.78
C LYS A 162 59.66 14.21 -17.91
N GLU A 163 60.02 14.88 -16.82
CA GLU A 163 61.15 15.83 -16.79
C GLU A 163 62.53 15.13 -16.91
N LEU A 164 62.65 13.89 -16.42
CA LEU A 164 63.85 13.06 -16.62
C LEU A 164 63.99 12.61 -18.08
N LEU A 165 62.88 12.27 -18.76
CA LEU A 165 62.84 11.92 -20.19
C LEU A 165 63.18 13.11 -21.11
N GLU A 166 62.75 14.33 -20.77
CA GLU A 166 63.10 15.53 -21.54
C GLU A 166 64.61 15.87 -21.44
N LYS A 167 65.24 15.65 -20.27
CA LYS A 167 66.70 15.84 -20.11
C LYS A 167 67.54 14.79 -20.84
N GLU A 168 67.08 13.55 -20.96
CA GLU A 168 67.76 12.52 -21.76
C GLU A 168 67.59 12.74 -23.27
N SER A 169 66.45 13.30 -23.71
CA SER A 169 66.23 13.67 -25.10
C SER A 169 67.17 14.80 -25.60
N GLY A 170 67.53 15.75 -24.72
CA GLY A 170 68.48 16.83 -25.03
C GLY A 170 69.91 16.34 -25.23
N ARG A 171 70.36 15.36 -24.42
CA ARG A 171 71.70 14.73 -24.56
C ARG A 171 71.82 13.86 -25.82
N SER A 172 70.72 13.20 -26.22
CA SER A 172 70.65 12.43 -27.47
C SER A 172 70.76 13.32 -28.72
N ALA A 173 70.20 14.54 -28.67
CA ALA A 173 70.24 15.49 -29.78
C ALA A 173 71.64 16.08 -30.02
N GLU A 174 72.44 16.33 -28.98
CA GLU A 174 73.83 16.80 -29.12
C GLU A 174 74.76 15.72 -29.67
N LEU A 175 74.63 14.48 -29.19
CA LEU A 175 75.34 13.30 -29.74
C LEU A 175 74.98 13.03 -31.20
N SER A 176 73.75 13.34 -31.62
CA SER A 176 73.33 13.20 -33.03
C SER A 176 74.01 14.22 -33.96
N LYS A 177 74.27 15.46 -33.49
CA LYS A 177 74.97 16.48 -34.27
C LYS A 177 76.45 16.16 -34.45
N GLU A 178 77.13 15.66 -33.42
CA GLU A 178 78.52 15.19 -33.53
C GLU A 178 78.64 13.94 -34.42
N LYS A 179 77.69 13.00 -34.30
CA LYS A 179 77.64 11.81 -35.15
C LYS A 179 77.45 12.19 -36.63
N GLN A 180 76.60 13.17 -36.92
CA GLN A 180 76.33 13.63 -38.29
C GLN A 180 77.54 14.33 -38.93
N GLN A 181 78.31 15.10 -38.15
CA GLN A 181 79.56 15.73 -38.62
C GLN A 181 80.66 14.70 -38.92
N LEU A 182 80.79 13.65 -38.10
CA LEU A 182 81.71 12.53 -38.37
C LEU A 182 81.24 11.70 -39.57
N GLN A 183 79.92 11.53 -39.75
CA GLN A 183 79.34 10.83 -40.90
C GLN A 183 79.61 11.55 -42.21
N ASP A 184 79.53 12.88 -42.25
CA ASP A 184 79.81 13.67 -43.45
C ASP A 184 81.30 13.69 -43.81
N GLN A 185 82.20 13.65 -42.81
CA GLN A 185 83.64 13.52 -43.05
C GLN A 185 84.03 12.14 -43.58
N LEU A 186 83.43 11.07 -43.05
CA LEU A 186 83.58 9.71 -43.57
C LEU A 186 83.03 9.62 -45.00
N ARG A 187 81.82 10.16 -45.24
CA ARG A 187 81.15 10.15 -46.56
C ARG A 187 81.98 10.83 -47.65
N ASN A 188 82.61 11.97 -47.36
CA ASN A 188 83.45 12.67 -48.34
C ASN A 188 84.71 11.86 -48.70
N LYS A 189 85.35 11.22 -47.71
CA LYS A 189 86.47 10.31 -47.99
C LYS A 189 86.04 9.05 -48.74
N THR A 190 84.88 8.48 -48.40
CA THR A 190 84.33 7.32 -49.12
C THR A 190 84.01 7.67 -50.58
N GLN A 191 83.50 8.87 -50.87
CA GLN A 191 83.22 9.33 -52.24
C GLN A 191 84.49 9.57 -53.09
N GLU A 192 85.59 10.03 -52.48
CA GLU A 192 86.88 10.16 -53.18
C GLU A 192 87.48 8.79 -53.52
N TRP A 193 87.39 7.82 -52.60
CA TRP A 193 87.83 6.45 -52.85
C TRP A 193 86.92 5.72 -53.83
N GLU A 194 85.61 5.95 -53.80
CA GLU A 194 84.65 5.42 -54.77
C GLU A 194 84.89 5.97 -56.18
N LYS A 195 85.27 7.24 -56.35
CA LYS A 195 85.63 7.79 -57.68
C LYS A 195 86.88 7.12 -58.24
N LYS A 196 87.92 6.94 -57.42
CA LYS A 196 89.17 6.26 -57.83
C LYS A 196 88.93 4.77 -58.12
N TYR A 197 88.10 4.12 -57.32
CA TYR A 197 87.72 2.71 -57.50
C TYR A 197 86.83 2.50 -58.73
N LYS A 198 85.91 3.43 -59.03
CA LYS A 198 85.07 3.39 -60.24
C LYS A 198 85.85 3.58 -61.53
N GLN A 199 86.83 4.49 -61.56
CA GLN A 199 87.69 4.68 -62.74
C GLN A 199 88.53 3.43 -63.05
N ALA A 200 89.11 2.79 -62.02
CA ALA A 200 89.83 1.53 -62.18
C ALA A 200 88.90 0.36 -62.55
N GLN A 201 87.65 0.33 -62.06
CA GLN A 201 86.64 -0.64 -62.47
C GLN A 201 86.18 -0.44 -63.92
N GLU A 202 86.06 0.79 -64.41
CA GLU A 202 85.63 1.09 -65.78
C GLU A 202 86.70 0.70 -66.81
N GLU A 203 87.97 0.95 -66.53
CA GLU A 203 89.09 0.51 -67.38
C GLU A 203 89.19 -1.02 -67.43
N TRP A 204 89.00 -1.71 -66.30
CA TRP A 204 88.98 -3.18 -66.23
C TRP A 204 87.72 -3.78 -66.89
N LYS A 205 86.56 -3.14 -66.74
CA LYS A 205 85.30 -3.56 -67.38
C LYS A 205 85.33 -3.36 -68.89
N ALA A 206 85.91 -2.27 -69.42
CA ALA A 206 86.03 -2.08 -70.87
C ALA A 206 86.90 -3.16 -71.53
N GLN A 207 87.95 -3.62 -70.84
CA GLN A 207 88.82 -4.69 -71.30
C GLN A 207 88.13 -6.07 -71.25
N GLN A 208 87.33 -6.32 -70.20
CA GLN A 208 86.49 -7.52 -70.08
C GLN A 208 85.31 -7.51 -71.07
N GLU A 209 84.65 -6.37 -71.31
CA GLU A 209 83.56 -6.23 -72.27
C GLU A 209 84.04 -6.45 -73.71
N GLY A 210 85.26 -6.05 -74.07
CA GLY A 210 85.84 -6.36 -75.37
C GLY A 210 86.02 -7.87 -75.61
N GLN A 211 86.40 -8.63 -74.58
CA GLN A 211 86.53 -10.09 -74.64
C GLN A 211 85.15 -10.78 -74.55
N LEU A 212 84.24 -10.25 -73.73
CA LEU A 212 82.88 -10.76 -73.56
C LEU A 212 82.03 -10.54 -74.82
N GLN A 213 82.19 -9.44 -75.55
CA GLN A 213 81.45 -9.17 -76.79
C GLN A 213 81.84 -10.11 -77.94
N ALA A 214 83.11 -10.51 -78.01
CA ALA A 214 83.59 -11.51 -78.97
C ALA A 214 83.02 -12.92 -78.64
N LEU A 215 82.93 -13.27 -77.36
CA LEU A 215 82.35 -14.53 -76.89
C LEU A 215 80.80 -14.52 -76.96
N GLN A 216 80.16 -13.38 -76.70
CA GLN A 216 78.70 -13.20 -76.80
C GLN A 216 78.22 -13.28 -78.23
N LYS A 217 78.99 -12.83 -79.23
CA LYS A 217 78.58 -12.97 -80.64
C LYS A 217 78.49 -14.43 -81.09
N SER A 218 79.38 -15.31 -80.59
CA SER A 218 79.34 -16.75 -80.89
C SER A 218 78.28 -17.48 -80.05
N HIS A 219 78.13 -17.13 -78.76
CA HIS A 219 77.09 -17.70 -77.90
C HIS A 219 75.68 -17.26 -78.28
N LYS A 220 75.48 -16.04 -78.79
CA LYS A 220 74.17 -15.52 -79.21
C LYS A 220 73.61 -16.28 -80.42
N GLN A 221 74.46 -16.65 -81.38
CA GLN A 221 74.04 -17.45 -82.54
C GLN A 221 73.65 -18.90 -82.16
N SER A 222 74.29 -19.47 -81.14
CA SER A 222 73.96 -20.81 -80.60
C SER A 222 72.73 -20.79 -79.67
N ALA A 223 72.59 -19.72 -78.87
CA ALA A 223 71.46 -19.50 -77.98
C ALA A 223 70.17 -19.19 -78.77
N GLU A 224 70.22 -18.40 -79.84
CA GLU A 224 69.03 -18.09 -80.67
C GLU A 224 68.44 -19.35 -81.32
N GLN A 225 69.27 -20.32 -81.74
CA GLN A 225 68.80 -21.60 -82.27
C GLN A 225 68.17 -22.49 -81.19
N SER A 226 68.71 -22.44 -79.97
CA SER A 226 68.20 -23.18 -78.81
C SER A 226 66.88 -22.57 -78.30
N GLU A 227 66.81 -21.23 -78.23
CA GLU A 227 65.67 -20.44 -77.77
C GLU A 227 64.47 -20.55 -78.73
N GLN A 228 64.69 -20.64 -80.04
CA GLN A 228 63.62 -20.93 -81.00
C GLN A 228 63.03 -22.34 -80.81
N SER A 229 63.84 -23.32 -80.40
CA SER A 229 63.36 -24.67 -80.07
C SER A 229 62.56 -24.71 -78.75
N TYR A 230 62.99 -23.92 -77.75
CA TYR A 230 62.29 -23.79 -76.48
C TYR A 230 61.03 -22.95 -76.59
N LYS A 231 61.00 -21.88 -77.41
CA LYS A 231 59.79 -21.09 -77.68
C LYS A 231 58.67 -21.92 -78.32
N ARG A 232 58.99 -22.85 -79.23
CA ARG A 232 57.99 -23.78 -79.77
C ARG A 232 57.43 -24.73 -78.72
N LYS A 233 58.28 -25.31 -77.88
CA LYS A 233 57.83 -26.18 -76.77
C LYS A 233 57.06 -25.41 -75.69
N LEU A 234 57.43 -24.16 -75.42
CA LEU A 234 56.73 -23.28 -74.49
C LEU A 234 55.34 -22.91 -75.03
N GLN A 235 55.20 -22.62 -76.33
CA GLN A 235 53.91 -22.36 -76.96
C GLN A 235 52.98 -23.58 -76.96
N GLU A 236 53.50 -24.79 -77.13
CA GLU A 236 52.70 -26.03 -77.01
C GLU A 236 52.26 -26.30 -75.57
N LEU A 237 53.13 -26.00 -74.59
CA LEU A 237 52.78 -26.09 -73.16
C LEU A 237 51.79 -25.01 -72.74
N GLU A 238 51.96 -23.78 -73.21
CA GLU A 238 51.02 -22.67 -72.97
C GLU A 238 49.65 -22.95 -73.59
N GLN A 239 49.57 -23.53 -74.79
CA GLN A 239 48.27 -23.94 -75.36
C GLN A 239 47.61 -25.07 -74.56
N LYS A 240 48.38 -26.02 -74.02
CA LYS A 240 47.85 -27.06 -73.12
C LYS A 240 47.37 -26.49 -71.79
N TYR A 241 48.18 -25.67 -71.14
CA TYR A 241 47.79 -25.02 -69.88
C TYR A 241 46.63 -24.05 -70.06
N LYS A 242 46.52 -23.39 -71.21
CA LYS A 242 45.36 -22.54 -71.52
C LYS A 242 44.09 -23.38 -71.73
N GLY A 243 44.18 -24.51 -72.43
CA GLY A 243 43.07 -25.45 -72.58
C GLY A 243 42.65 -26.12 -71.26
N ASP A 244 43.60 -26.47 -70.40
CA ASP A 244 43.31 -27.04 -69.09
C ASP A 244 42.80 -25.98 -68.10
N MET A 245 43.25 -24.73 -68.22
CA MET A 245 42.75 -23.61 -67.42
C MET A 245 41.36 -23.14 -67.86
N ASP A 246 41.05 -23.19 -69.16
CA ASP A 246 39.72 -22.93 -69.71
C ASP A 246 38.73 -24.03 -69.30
N LYS A 247 39.16 -25.30 -69.25
CA LYS A 247 38.36 -26.40 -68.68
C LYS A 247 38.16 -26.26 -67.16
N LEU A 248 39.21 -25.91 -66.42
CA LEU A 248 39.12 -25.70 -64.97
C LEU A 248 38.21 -24.52 -64.62
N THR A 249 38.23 -23.45 -65.41
CA THR A 249 37.28 -22.32 -65.23
C THR A 249 35.86 -22.69 -65.63
N GLN A 250 35.68 -23.52 -66.66
CA GLN A 250 34.37 -24.05 -67.05
C GLN A 250 33.80 -25.01 -65.99
N ASP A 251 34.63 -25.88 -65.42
CA ASP A 251 34.25 -26.79 -64.32
C ASP A 251 33.97 -26.01 -63.03
N GLN A 252 34.74 -24.96 -62.73
CA GLN A 252 34.47 -24.06 -61.59
C GLN A 252 33.19 -23.26 -61.78
N GLN A 253 32.87 -22.83 -63.00
CA GLN A 253 31.59 -22.16 -63.31
C GLN A 253 30.41 -23.12 -63.19
N GLN A 254 30.53 -24.35 -63.69
CA GLN A 254 29.50 -25.38 -63.54
C GLN A 254 29.29 -25.79 -62.09
N LEU A 255 30.36 -25.88 -61.29
CA LEU A 255 30.27 -26.18 -59.86
C LEU A 255 29.65 -25.03 -59.07
N LEU A 256 29.98 -23.78 -59.40
CA LEU A 256 29.34 -22.59 -58.80
C LEU A 256 27.85 -22.53 -59.16
N GLU A 257 27.47 -22.88 -60.38
CA GLU A 257 26.08 -22.87 -60.83
C GLU A 257 25.28 -24.02 -60.20
N GLN A 258 25.89 -25.19 -60.01
CA GLN A 258 25.31 -26.30 -59.24
C GLN A 258 25.15 -25.93 -57.76
N LEU A 259 26.17 -25.35 -57.13
CA LEU A 259 26.09 -24.89 -55.73
C LEU A 259 25.07 -23.75 -55.55
N GLN A 260 24.91 -22.87 -56.53
CA GLN A 260 23.87 -21.84 -56.52
C GLN A 260 22.47 -22.44 -56.66
N GLN A 261 22.29 -23.47 -57.49
CA GLN A 261 21.02 -24.20 -57.61
C GLN A 261 20.69 -25.00 -56.35
N GLU A 262 21.67 -25.66 -55.73
CA GLU A 262 21.50 -26.36 -54.46
C GLU A 262 21.21 -25.42 -53.29
N LEU A 263 21.89 -24.26 -53.24
CA LEU A 263 21.61 -23.21 -52.25
C LEU A 263 20.21 -22.60 -52.48
N ALA A 264 19.80 -22.37 -53.73
CA ALA A 264 18.47 -21.87 -54.04
C ALA A 264 17.36 -22.88 -53.70
N ALA A 265 17.59 -24.18 -53.94
CA ALA A 265 16.68 -25.25 -53.55
C ALA A 265 16.60 -25.41 -52.02
N ALA A 266 17.73 -25.24 -51.31
CA ALA A 266 17.77 -25.24 -49.85
C ALA A 266 17.09 -24.01 -49.24
N VAL A 267 17.24 -22.83 -49.84
CA VAL A 267 16.54 -21.61 -49.42
C VAL A 267 15.05 -21.75 -49.67
N GLN A 268 14.61 -22.29 -50.81
CA GLN A 268 13.19 -22.54 -51.08
C GLN A 268 12.59 -23.59 -50.14
N SER A 269 13.33 -24.63 -49.76
CA SER A 269 12.83 -25.62 -48.78
C SER A 269 12.74 -25.05 -47.36
N VAL A 270 13.68 -24.18 -46.96
CA VAL A 270 13.62 -23.43 -45.70
C VAL A 270 12.47 -22.42 -45.70
N GLU A 271 12.22 -21.72 -46.81
CA GLU A 271 11.12 -20.77 -46.93
C GLU A 271 9.75 -21.48 -46.92
N GLN A 272 9.64 -22.66 -47.55
CA GLN A 272 8.46 -23.52 -47.45
C GLN A 272 8.24 -24.07 -46.03
N MET A 273 9.30 -24.39 -45.29
CA MET A 273 9.20 -24.79 -43.88
C MET A 273 8.77 -23.64 -42.99
N LYS A 274 9.26 -22.41 -43.26
CA LYS A 274 8.80 -21.20 -42.56
C LYS A 274 7.34 -20.87 -42.86
N GLN A 275 6.89 -21.04 -44.10
CA GLN A 275 5.47 -20.85 -44.45
C GLN A 275 4.58 -21.89 -43.78
N LYS A 276 4.97 -23.17 -43.75
CA LYS A 276 4.24 -24.21 -43.03
C LYS A 276 4.22 -23.98 -41.52
N HIS A 277 5.34 -23.57 -40.92
CA HIS A 277 5.37 -23.21 -39.50
C HIS A 277 4.56 -21.93 -39.21
N ALA A 278 4.52 -20.96 -40.12
CA ALA A 278 3.67 -19.78 -39.99
C ALA A 278 2.18 -20.16 -40.07
N GLU A 279 1.80 -21.06 -40.98
CA GLU A 279 0.44 -21.60 -41.10
C GLU A 279 0.05 -22.44 -39.87
N GLU A 280 0.95 -23.26 -39.33
CA GLU A 280 0.74 -24.04 -38.10
C GLU A 280 0.64 -23.15 -36.84
N VAL A 281 1.45 -22.08 -36.78
CA VAL A 281 1.35 -21.09 -35.70
C VAL A 281 0.07 -20.28 -35.81
N GLU A 282 -0.36 -19.88 -37.01
CA GLU A 282 -1.64 -19.23 -37.22
C GLU A 282 -2.83 -20.17 -36.93
N SER A 283 -2.74 -21.45 -37.28
CA SER A 283 -3.80 -22.42 -36.96
C SER A 283 -3.89 -22.67 -35.46
N LEU A 284 -2.75 -22.82 -34.77
CA LEU A 284 -2.72 -22.94 -33.31
C LEU A 284 -3.21 -21.65 -32.63
N GLN A 285 -2.85 -20.47 -33.14
CA GLN A 285 -3.38 -19.20 -32.63
C GLN A 285 -4.90 -19.09 -32.83
N ARG A 286 -5.44 -19.55 -33.96
CA ARG A 286 -6.90 -19.63 -34.17
C ARG A 286 -7.55 -20.63 -33.22
N GLU A 287 -6.97 -21.80 -33.02
CA GLU A 287 -7.47 -22.80 -32.05
C GLU A 287 -7.45 -22.26 -30.61
N TYR A 288 -6.41 -21.54 -30.22
CA TYR A 288 -6.36 -20.87 -28.91
C TYR A 288 -7.38 -19.74 -28.79
N LEU A 289 -7.63 -18.98 -29.86
CA LEU A 289 -8.65 -17.93 -29.88
C LEU A 289 -10.06 -18.52 -29.80
N GLU A 290 -10.34 -19.57 -30.57
CA GLU A 290 -11.62 -20.29 -30.54
C GLU A 290 -11.85 -20.96 -29.18
N LEU A 291 -10.81 -21.53 -28.56
CA LEU A 291 -10.91 -22.10 -27.21
C LEU A 291 -11.15 -21.00 -26.15
N ALA A 292 -10.54 -19.82 -26.32
CA ALA A 292 -10.77 -18.68 -25.43
C ALA A 292 -12.20 -18.14 -25.58
N GLU A 293 -12.71 -17.98 -26.80
CA GLU A 293 -14.11 -17.60 -27.06
C GLU A 293 -15.10 -18.65 -26.53
N GLN A 294 -14.78 -19.94 -26.66
CA GLN A 294 -15.58 -21.02 -26.06
C GLN A 294 -15.58 -20.97 -24.53
N LEU A 295 -14.44 -20.65 -23.91
CA LEU A 295 -14.37 -20.48 -22.45
C LEU A 295 -15.12 -19.23 -21.98
N GLU A 296 -15.06 -18.12 -22.72
CA GLU A 296 -15.82 -16.91 -22.41
C GLU A 296 -17.33 -17.12 -22.56
N THR A 297 -17.77 -17.79 -23.63
CA THR A 297 -19.19 -18.14 -23.81
C THR A 297 -19.68 -19.11 -22.73
N GLN A 298 -18.89 -20.12 -22.35
CA GLN A 298 -19.21 -21.00 -21.23
C GLN A 298 -19.28 -20.25 -19.90
N GLN A 299 -18.38 -19.29 -19.65
CA GLN A 299 -18.43 -18.45 -18.45
C GLN A 299 -19.67 -17.56 -18.45
N GLN A 300 -20.03 -16.96 -19.58
CA GLN A 300 -21.25 -16.15 -19.71
C GLN A 300 -22.52 -16.99 -19.52
N GLU A 301 -22.57 -18.20 -20.08
CA GLU A 301 -23.68 -19.14 -19.86
C GLU A 301 -23.78 -19.57 -18.38
N LEU A 302 -22.66 -19.83 -17.72
CA LEU A 302 -22.64 -20.20 -16.29
C LEU A 302 -23.11 -19.04 -15.40
N VAL A 303 -22.71 -17.80 -15.73
CA VAL A 303 -23.16 -16.59 -15.03
C VAL A 303 -24.66 -16.40 -15.23
N GLN A 304 -25.18 -16.52 -16.46
CA GLN A 304 -26.63 -16.44 -16.71
C GLN A 304 -27.41 -17.56 -16.01
N GLN A 305 -26.86 -18.77 -15.93
CA GLN A 305 -27.47 -19.87 -15.18
C GLN A 305 -27.49 -19.58 -13.67
N LEU A 306 -26.42 -19.00 -13.12
CA LEU A 306 -26.39 -18.59 -11.71
C LEU A 306 -27.35 -17.43 -11.43
N GLU A 307 -27.42 -16.43 -12.29
CA GLU A 307 -28.37 -15.32 -12.20
C GLU A 307 -29.81 -15.84 -12.23
N SER A 308 -30.15 -16.72 -13.19
CA SER A 308 -31.50 -17.32 -13.27
C SER A 308 -31.85 -18.16 -12.03
N ARG A 309 -30.89 -18.90 -11.46
CA ARG A 309 -31.07 -19.64 -10.20
C ARG A 309 -31.26 -18.72 -9.00
N HIS A 310 -30.50 -17.62 -8.93
CA HIS A 310 -30.67 -16.63 -7.88
C HIS A 310 -32.00 -15.89 -8.00
N GLN A 311 -32.43 -15.52 -9.22
CA GLN A 311 -33.75 -14.93 -9.46
C GLN A 311 -34.87 -15.89 -9.05
N ALA A 312 -34.76 -17.18 -9.42
CA ALA A 312 -35.73 -18.20 -9.05
C ALA A 312 -35.78 -18.40 -7.52
N ALA A 313 -34.63 -18.44 -6.84
CA ALA A 313 -34.56 -18.59 -5.39
C ALA A 313 -35.10 -17.35 -4.64
N ILE A 314 -34.84 -16.14 -5.16
CA ILE A 314 -35.42 -14.90 -4.62
C ILE A 314 -36.93 -14.92 -4.78
N GLU A 315 -37.44 -15.35 -5.93
CA GLU A 315 -38.88 -15.39 -6.18
C GLU A 315 -39.57 -16.49 -5.35
N GLU A 316 -38.91 -17.62 -5.14
CA GLU A 316 -39.38 -18.67 -4.22
C GLU A 316 -39.42 -18.17 -2.77
N LEU A 317 -38.37 -17.47 -2.31
CA LEU A 317 -38.36 -16.84 -0.98
C LEU A 317 -39.46 -15.79 -0.84
N LYS A 318 -39.69 -14.95 -1.86
CA LYS A 318 -40.80 -14.00 -1.85
C LYS A 318 -42.16 -14.70 -1.77
N GLN A 319 -42.37 -15.77 -2.54
CA GLN A 319 -43.61 -16.55 -2.46
C GLN A 319 -43.79 -17.21 -1.09
N GLN A 320 -42.73 -17.75 -0.49
CA GLN A 320 -42.79 -18.29 0.87
C GLN A 320 -43.07 -17.21 1.92
N HIS A 321 -42.48 -16.02 1.79
CA HIS A 321 -42.77 -14.90 2.68
C HIS A 321 -44.19 -14.38 2.50
N GLN A 322 -44.66 -14.24 1.26
CA GLN A 322 -46.02 -13.82 0.95
C GLN A 322 -47.06 -14.83 1.47
N ALA A 323 -46.82 -16.13 1.29
CA ALA A 323 -47.67 -17.18 1.86
C ALA A 323 -47.69 -17.15 3.40
N LYS A 324 -46.55 -16.84 4.06
CA LYS A 324 -46.50 -16.67 5.52
C LYS A 324 -47.26 -15.42 5.98
N VAL A 325 -47.15 -14.32 5.24
CA VAL A 325 -47.89 -13.08 5.53
C VAL A 325 -49.39 -13.32 5.35
N GLU A 326 -49.82 -13.94 4.25
CA GLU A 326 -51.21 -14.29 3.99
C GLU A 326 -51.77 -15.26 5.04
N ALA A 327 -50.97 -16.23 5.51
CA ALA A 327 -51.35 -17.12 6.60
C ALA A 327 -51.49 -16.41 7.95
N LEU A 328 -50.59 -15.46 8.28
CA LEU A 328 -50.69 -14.65 9.48
C LEU A 328 -51.88 -13.68 9.42
N GLU A 329 -52.12 -13.06 8.27
CA GLU A 329 -53.32 -12.24 8.06
C GLU A 329 -54.59 -13.07 8.18
N GLN A 330 -54.60 -14.30 7.69
CA GLN A 330 -55.74 -15.20 7.84
C GLN A 330 -55.95 -15.60 9.29
N GLN A 331 -54.88 -15.93 10.03
CA GLN A 331 -54.97 -16.22 11.46
C GLN A 331 -55.49 -15.02 12.24
N HIS A 332 -55.02 -13.80 11.95
CA HIS A 332 -55.54 -12.59 12.57
C HIS A 332 -56.99 -12.30 12.17
N ARG A 333 -57.38 -12.55 10.92
CA ARG A 333 -58.79 -12.47 10.49
C ARG A 333 -59.65 -13.45 11.27
N ASP A 334 -59.23 -14.70 11.41
CA ASP A 334 -59.96 -15.74 12.13
C ASP A 334 -60.04 -15.45 13.64
N GLU A 335 -58.96 -14.91 14.25
CA GLU A 335 -58.94 -14.47 15.65
C GLU A 335 -59.87 -13.26 15.89
N VAL A 336 -59.87 -12.28 14.98
CA VAL A 336 -60.77 -11.12 15.03
C VAL A 336 -62.22 -11.55 14.83
N GLU A 337 -62.50 -12.45 13.88
CA GLU A 337 -63.84 -13.01 13.71
C GLU A 337 -64.27 -13.82 14.93
N GLY A 338 -63.38 -14.60 15.55
CA GLY A 338 -63.63 -15.33 16.80
C GLY A 338 -63.96 -14.39 17.97
N LEU A 339 -63.20 -13.30 18.13
CA LEU A 339 -63.47 -12.27 19.13
C LEU A 339 -64.78 -11.53 18.84
N GLN A 340 -65.08 -11.23 17.59
CA GLN A 340 -66.36 -10.60 17.19
C GLN A 340 -67.55 -11.54 17.42
N GLN A 341 -67.42 -12.83 17.16
CA GLN A 341 -68.44 -13.82 17.47
C GLN A 341 -68.63 -13.97 18.99
N GLY A 342 -67.53 -13.97 19.76
CA GLY A 342 -67.59 -13.93 21.22
C GLY A 342 -68.30 -12.69 21.74
N HIS A 343 -67.96 -11.50 21.22
CA HIS A 343 -68.64 -10.25 21.58
C HIS A 343 -70.12 -10.27 21.20
N ARG A 344 -70.48 -10.75 20.01
CA ARG A 344 -71.89 -10.91 19.61
C ARG A 344 -72.64 -11.88 20.51
N ALA A 345 -72.03 -13.00 20.88
CA ALA A 345 -72.62 -13.95 21.82
C ALA A 345 -72.85 -13.30 23.18
N THR A 346 -71.84 -12.60 23.73
CA THR A 346 -72.00 -11.88 25.01
C THR A 346 -73.03 -10.75 24.93
N GLU A 347 -73.13 -10.04 23.80
CA GLU A 347 -74.17 -9.02 23.60
C GLU A 347 -75.56 -9.64 23.50
N GLU A 348 -75.71 -10.78 22.84
CA GLU A 348 -76.98 -11.50 22.79
C GLU A 348 -77.35 -12.09 24.15
N GLU A 349 -76.39 -12.59 24.92
CA GLU A 349 -76.59 -13.08 26.28
C GLU A 349 -76.99 -11.94 27.22
N LEU A 350 -76.34 -10.77 27.12
CA LEU A 350 -76.70 -9.57 27.87
C LEU A 350 -78.07 -9.01 27.47
N LYS A 351 -78.43 -9.11 26.18
CA LYS A 351 -79.79 -8.77 25.70
C LYS A 351 -80.82 -9.74 26.26
N ARG A 352 -80.50 -11.04 26.32
CA ARG A 352 -81.36 -12.08 26.88
C ARG A 352 -81.58 -11.85 28.38
N GLU A 353 -80.52 -11.61 29.15
CA GLU A 353 -80.61 -11.29 30.58
C GLU A 353 -81.40 -9.99 30.82
N ARG A 354 -81.19 -8.96 30.00
CA ARG A 354 -81.98 -7.73 30.07
C ARG A 354 -83.45 -7.96 29.74
N GLN A 355 -83.76 -8.84 28.78
CA GLN A 355 -85.12 -9.17 28.41
C GLN A 355 -85.80 -10.01 29.49
N GLU A 356 -85.10 -10.99 30.07
CA GLU A 356 -85.58 -11.76 31.23
C GLU A 356 -85.82 -10.84 32.44
N ALA A 357 -84.95 -9.87 32.70
CA ALA A 357 -85.15 -8.88 33.77
C ALA A 357 -86.32 -7.92 33.49
N LEU A 358 -86.56 -7.56 32.22
CA LEU A 358 -87.72 -6.76 31.82
C LEU A 358 -89.03 -7.56 31.98
N GLU A 359 -89.04 -8.83 31.57
CA GLU A 359 -90.20 -9.71 31.76
C GLU A 359 -90.48 -9.95 33.25
N GLU A 360 -89.44 -10.10 34.07
CA GLU A 360 -89.57 -10.23 35.52
C GLU A 360 -90.09 -8.94 36.17
N LEU A 361 -89.64 -7.77 35.71
CA LEU A 361 -90.15 -6.47 36.15
C LEU A 361 -91.61 -6.26 35.70
N GLU A 362 -91.96 -6.63 34.46
CA GLU A 362 -93.33 -6.58 33.95
C GLU A 362 -94.26 -7.50 34.75
N LEU A 363 -93.79 -8.69 35.13
CA LEU A 363 -94.53 -9.60 36.02
C LEU A 363 -94.70 -9.01 37.42
N GLN A 364 -93.66 -8.41 37.99
CA GLN A 364 -93.74 -7.72 39.29
C GLN A 364 -94.70 -6.53 39.24
N HIS A 365 -94.69 -5.75 38.16
CA HIS A 365 -95.63 -4.67 37.93
C HIS A 365 -97.06 -5.18 37.74
N ALA A 366 -97.26 -6.28 37.01
CA ALA A 366 -98.58 -6.89 36.85
C ALA A 366 -99.14 -7.39 38.20
N LEU A 367 -98.31 -8.05 39.01
CA LEU A 367 -98.68 -8.48 40.36
C LEU A 367 -98.99 -7.30 41.29
N GLN A 368 -98.19 -6.22 41.24
CA GLN A 368 -98.46 -5.00 42.00
C GLN A 368 -99.75 -4.30 41.55
N VAL A 369 -100.03 -4.27 40.24
CA VAL A 369 -101.28 -3.73 39.72
C VAL A 369 -102.46 -4.58 40.18
N GLU A 370 -102.35 -5.91 40.15
CA GLU A 370 -103.39 -6.81 40.63
C GLU A 370 -103.63 -6.64 42.15
N GLU A 371 -102.57 -6.46 42.95
CA GLU A 371 -102.66 -6.19 44.38
C GLU A 371 -103.28 -4.80 44.67
N LEU A 372 -102.97 -3.80 43.84
CA LEU A 372 -103.59 -2.47 43.88
C LEU A 372 -105.07 -2.52 43.43
N GLU A 373 -105.42 -3.35 42.44
CA GLU A 373 -106.80 -3.56 42.03
C GLU A 373 -107.60 -4.30 43.11
N GLN A 374 -107.04 -5.32 43.74
CA GLN A 374 -107.67 -6.03 44.85
C GLN A 374 -107.86 -5.12 46.07
N SER A 375 -106.86 -4.30 46.42
CA SER A 375 -107.00 -3.32 47.51
C SER A 375 -107.99 -2.20 47.17
N ARG A 376 -108.05 -1.76 45.90
CA ARG A 376 -109.08 -0.82 45.43
C ARG A 376 -110.46 -1.45 45.47
N GLU A 377 -110.60 -2.71 45.08
CA GLU A 377 -111.88 -3.43 45.12
C GLU A 377 -112.35 -3.67 46.57
N GLN A 378 -111.43 -3.99 47.48
CA GLN A 378 -111.71 -4.06 48.92
C GLN A 378 -112.09 -2.68 49.50
N ALA A 379 -111.40 -1.61 49.10
CA ALA A 379 -111.74 -0.25 49.51
C ALA A 379 -113.10 0.20 48.98
N VAL A 380 -113.45 -0.17 47.73
CA VAL A 380 -114.78 0.07 47.16
C VAL A 380 -115.84 -0.74 47.89
N LYS A 381 -115.58 -2.02 48.23
CA LYS A 381 -116.49 -2.84 49.05
C LYS A 381 -116.72 -2.21 50.43
N GLN A 382 -115.66 -1.77 51.11
CA GLN A 382 -115.74 -1.06 52.39
C GLN A 382 -116.51 0.26 52.27
N LEU A 383 -116.29 1.05 51.22
CA LEU A 383 -117.06 2.28 50.96
C LEU A 383 -118.53 1.98 50.69
N THR A 384 -118.85 0.93 49.92
CA THR A 384 -120.24 0.53 49.70
C THR A 384 -120.90 0.02 50.97
N GLU A 385 -120.20 -0.73 51.82
CA GLU A 385 -120.69 -1.16 53.13
C GLU A 385 -120.95 0.05 54.04
N GLN A 386 -120.01 1.00 54.13
CA GLN A 386 -120.18 2.24 54.88
C GLN A 386 -121.34 3.09 54.35
N HIS A 387 -121.55 3.14 53.04
CA HIS A 387 -122.70 3.83 52.45
C HIS A 387 -124.02 3.11 52.69
N THR A 388 -124.05 1.77 52.73
CA THR A 388 -125.25 0.99 53.09
C THR A 388 -125.57 1.04 54.59
N GLU A 389 -124.55 1.10 55.46
CA GLU A 389 -124.71 1.35 56.89
C GLU A 389 -125.16 2.79 57.17
N ALA A 390 -124.62 3.77 56.47
CA ALA A 390 -125.08 5.16 56.57
C ALA A 390 -126.52 5.32 56.05
N ALA A 391 -126.88 4.64 54.95
CA ALA A 391 -128.25 4.64 54.41
C ALA A 391 -129.24 3.96 55.37
N SER A 392 -128.89 2.82 55.95
CA SER A 392 -129.74 2.14 56.94
C SER A 392 -129.84 2.90 58.27
N GLN A 393 -128.81 3.64 58.69
CA GLN A 393 -128.88 4.57 59.82
C GLN A 393 -129.73 5.81 59.51
N LEU A 394 -129.72 6.29 58.26
CA LEU A 394 -130.62 7.33 57.77
C LEU A 394 -132.07 6.84 57.70
N GLU A 395 -132.34 5.64 57.22
CA GLU A 395 -133.68 5.02 57.22
C GLU A 395 -134.18 4.70 58.65
N TYR A 396 -133.28 4.29 59.56
CA TYR A 396 -133.61 4.07 60.97
C TYR A 396 -133.93 5.39 61.69
N SER A 397 -133.16 6.46 61.44
CA SER A 397 -133.45 7.77 62.00
C SER A 397 -134.68 8.43 61.37
N HIS A 398 -134.93 8.25 60.07
CA HIS A 398 -136.16 8.70 59.40
C HIS A 398 -137.38 7.93 59.92
N SER A 399 -137.31 6.60 60.05
CA SER A 399 -138.43 5.81 60.60
C SER A 399 -138.69 6.11 62.07
N LYS A 400 -137.67 6.40 62.88
CA LYS A 400 -137.84 6.87 64.27
C LYS A 400 -138.47 8.27 64.33
N ALA A 401 -138.03 9.21 63.49
CA ALA A 401 -138.61 10.55 63.40
C ALA A 401 -140.06 10.53 62.86
N LEU A 402 -140.36 9.63 61.91
CA LEU A 402 -141.72 9.41 61.39
C LEU A 402 -142.63 8.81 62.47
N ARG A 403 -142.14 7.83 63.25
CA ARG A 403 -142.89 7.25 64.39
C ARG A 403 -143.12 8.24 65.52
N GLU A 404 -142.18 9.12 65.82
CA GLU A 404 -142.33 10.18 66.82
C GLU A 404 -143.29 11.28 66.34
N ALA A 405 -143.32 11.58 65.03
CA ALA A 405 -144.31 12.47 64.42
C ALA A 405 -145.72 11.85 64.37
N GLU A 406 -145.84 10.58 63.98
CA GLU A 406 -147.10 9.81 63.99
C GLU A 406 -147.64 9.60 65.41
N SER A 407 -146.77 9.39 66.40
CA SER A 407 -147.12 9.33 67.83
C SER A 407 -147.66 10.67 68.33
N ARG A 408 -147.00 11.79 68.01
CA ARG A 408 -147.50 13.13 68.36
C ARG A 408 -148.80 13.47 67.63
N HIS A 409 -148.98 13.01 66.40
CA HIS A 409 -150.22 13.25 65.65
C HIS A 409 -151.38 12.37 66.15
N THR A 410 -151.13 11.11 66.49
CA THR A 410 -152.15 10.22 67.09
C THR A 410 -152.49 10.60 68.54
N GLN A 411 -151.57 11.19 69.30
CA GLN A 411 -151.83 11.71 70.65
C GLN A 411 -152.62 13.03 70.61
N SER A 412 -152.34 13.92 69.65
CA SER A 412 -153.12 15.15 69.42
C SER A 412 -154.51 14.88 68.83
N VAL A 413 -154.67 13.87 67.97
CA VAL A 413 -155.99 13.43 67.46
C VAL A 413 -156.82 12.74 68.55
N ARG A 414 -156.21 11.93 69.43
CA ARG A 414 -156.92 11.32 70.57
C ARG A 414 -157.37 12.33 71.63
N GLU A 415 -156.59 13.37 71.92
CA GLU A 415 -157.02 14.46 72.82
C GLU A 415 -158.17 15.30 72.23
N MET A 416 -158.27 15.37 70.90
CA MET A 416 -159.39 15.99 70.19
C MET A 416 -160.63 15.08 70.14
N GLU A 417 -160.46 13.76 70.00
CA GLU A 417 -161.55 12.77 70.03
C GLU A 417 -162.12 12.53 71.44
N GLU A 418 -161.31 12.62 72.51
CA GLU A 418 -161.78 12.51 73.91
C GLU A 418 -162.57 13.74 74.35
N LYS A 419 -162.19 14.95 73.88
CA LYS A 419 -162.96 16.19 74.14
C LYS A 419 -164.27 16.23 73.34
N TYR A 420 -164.32 15.61 72.16
CA TYR A 420 -165.56 15.45 71.38
C TYR A 420 -166.49 14.35 71.95
N LYS A 421 -165.93 13.25 72.49
CA LYS A 421 -166.72 12.18 73.14
C LYS A 421 -167.29 12.58 74.50
N GLN A 422 -166.58 13.36 75.31
CA GLN A 422 -167.08 13.84 76.61
C GLN A 422 -168.16 14.93 76.49
N SER A 423 -168.17 15.70 75.40
CA SER A 423 -169.22 16.69 75.12
C SER A 423 -170.45 16.09 74.41
N SER A 424 -170.30 14.99 73.66
CA SER A 424 -171.40 14.25 73.03
C SER A 424 -172.21 13.40 74.03
N SER A 425 -171.56 12.73 75.00
CA SER A 425 -172.26 11.80 75.92
C SER A 425 -173.01 12.49 77.06
N GLN A 426 -172.73 13.77 77.35
CA GLN A 426 -173.47 14.55 78.35
C GLN A 426 -174.74 15.23 77.79
N GLN A 427 -174.84 15.35 76.46
CA GLN A 427 -176.05 15.78 75.75
C GLN A 427 -177.06 14.63 75.56
N GLU A 428 -176.62 13.37 75.45
CA GLU A 428 -177.50 12.21 75.23
C GLU A 428 -178.20 11.65 76.49
N SER A 429 -177.67 11.85 77.69
CA SER A 429 -178.29 11.30 78.92
C SER A 429 -179.28 12.24 79.65
N ARG A 430 -179.34 13.53 79.29
CA ARG A 430 -180.31 14.49 79.86
C ARG A 430 -181.58 14.66 79.00
N HIS A 431 -181.63 14.04 77.82
CA HIS A 431 -182.81 14.06 76.94
C HIS A 431 -183.62 12.74 76.91
N GLN A 432 -183.21 11.69 77.64
CA GLN A 432 -184.01 10.44 77.76
C GLN A 432 -185.02 10.44 78.93
N SER A 433 -185.10 11.50 79.76
CA SER A 433 -186.08 11.59 80.86
C SER A 433 -187.10 12.75 80.74
N ALA A 434 -187.01 13.60 79.72
CA ALA A 434 -187.86 14.80 79.58
C ALA A 434 -188.61 14.90 78.23
N VAL A 435 -188.93 13.76 77.60
CA VAL A 435 -189.89 13.64 76.46
C VAL A 435 -190.93 12.50 76.71
N LYS A 436 -191.18 12.15 77.98
CA LYS A 436 -192.42 11.42 78.35
C LYS A 436 -193.65 12.33 78.46
N GLU A 437 -193.49 13.63 78.23
CA GLU A 437 -194.53 14.64 78.25
C GLU A 437 -193.97 15.87 77.48
N LEU A 438 -194.07 16.02 76.17
CA LEU A 438 -195.34 16.29 75.49
C LEU A 438 -195.05 16.62 74.00
N GLU A 439 -194.99 15.60 73.15
CA GLU A 439 -195.39 15.70 71.73
C GLU A 439 -196.75 15.03 71.47
N THR A 440 -197.56 14.86 72.51
CA THR A 440 -198.97 14.44 72.38
C THR A 440 -199.90 15.56 72.79
N ARG A 441 -199.77 16.72 72.13
CA ARG A 441 -200.88 17.66 71.90
C ARG A 441 -200.56 18.77 70.90
N LEU A 442 -200.09 18.39 69.71
CA LEU A 442 -200.48 19.14 68.51
C LEU A 442 -200.67 18.19 67.34
N ALA A 443 -201.90 18.20 66.80
CA ALA A 443 -202.37 17.50 65.61
C ALA A 443 -202.89 16.05 65.76
N SER A 444 -203.83 15.84 66.69
CA SER A 444 -205.08 15.11 66.39
C SER A 444 -206.13 15.48 67.42
N GLN A 445 -207.36 15.85 67.08
CA GLN A 445 -207.99 15.85 65.77
C GLN A 445 -209.18 16.82 65.85
N GLN A 446 -209.39 17.54 64.74
CA GLN A 446 -210.69 17.74 64.10
C GLN A 446 -211.87 17.90 65.09
N GLU A 447 -212.47 19.06 65.24
CA GLU A 447 -213.14 19.82 64.19
C GLU A 447 -213.73 21.09 64.82
N ALA A 448 -213.80 22.19 64.05
CA ALA A 448 -214.73 23.31 64.25
C ALA A 448 -214.57 24.15 65.55
N ALA A 449 -214.82 25.44 65.63
CA ALA A 449 -215.20 26.48 64.69
C ALA A 449 -215.10 27.83 65.46
N ALA A 450 -214.51 28.82 64.80
CA ALA A 450 -215.10 30.14 64.55
C ALA A 450 -215.75 31.00 65.68
N ALA A 451 -215.47 32.31 65.53
CA ALA A 451 -216.32 33.49 65.77
C ALA A 451 -216.12 34.31 67.07
N LEU A 452 -215.29 35.36 66.90
CA LEU A 452 -215.49 36.79 67.21
C LEU A 452 -215.69 37.37 68.64
N HIS A 453 -215.06 38.56 68.75
CA HIS A 453 -215.27 39.75 69.62
C HIS A 453 -214.58 39.80 71.00
N LYS A 454 -213.94 40.90 71.43
CA LYS A 454 -213.78 42.29 70.94
C LYS A 454 -212.58 42.95 71.68
N GLN A 455 -211.95 43.92 71.02
CA GLN A 455 -210.75 44.69 71.41
C GLN A 455 -211.06 45.87 72.36
N ALA A 456 -210.15 46.22 73.29
CA ALA A 456 -209.50 47.55 73.45
C ALA A 456 -208.77 47.79 74.81
N ALA A 457 -207.57 48.40 74.69
CA ALA A 457 -206.93 49.47 75.50
C ALA A 457 -206.29 49.28 76.92
N SER A 458 -205.01 49.71 76.99
CA SER A 458 -204.19 50.22 78.13
C SER A 458 -203.76 49.19 79.21
N ARG A 459 -202.60 49.24 79.88
CA ARG A 459 -201.44 50.15 79.96
C ARG A 459 -200.34 49.50 80.85
N ASP A 460 -199.13 50.07 80.83
CA ASP A 460 -198.19 50.29 81.97
C ASP A 460 -197.52 49.09 82.68
N GLN A 461 -196.31 49.15 83.25
CA GLN A 461 -195.14 50.06 83.30
C GLN A 461 -194.11 49.35 84.21
N GLU A 462 -192.86 49.84 84.23
CA GLU A 462 -191.78 49.57 85.22
C GLU A 462 -190.85 48.38 84.91
N LEU A 463 -189.63 48.54 84.38
CA LEU A 463 -188.74 49.71 84.18
C LEU A 463 -188.24 50.39 85.47
N ALA A 464 -187.15 49.86 86.05
CA ALA A 464 -185.93 50.56 86.52
C ALA A 464 -185.22 49.76 87.64
N VAL A 465 -183.99 49.25 87.41
CA VAL A 465 -182.83 49.32 88.36
C VAL A 465 -181.62 48.44 87.97
N LEU A 466 -181.71 47.29 87.29
CA LEU A 466 -180.50 46.44 87.11
C LEU A 466 -179.78 46.55 85.75
N LYS A 467 -179.66 47.79 85.26
CA LYS A 467 -178.82 48.19 84.10
C LYS A 467 -177.44 48.79 84.50
N GLN A 468 -177.04 48.69 85.77
CA GLN A 468 -175.83 49.36 86.30
C GLN A 468 -174.65 48.41 86.64
N GLN A 469 -174.76 47.10 86.41
CA GLN A 469 -173.69 46.13 86.69
C GLN A 469 -173.05 45.50 85.42
N GLU A 470 -173.54 45.82 84.22
CA GLU A 470 -173.09 45.24 82.95
C GLU A 470 -171.92 46.02 82.27
N SER A 471 -171.63 47.26 82.70
CA SER A 471 -170.68 48.15 82.02
C SER A 471 -169.24 48.18 82.59
N SER A 472 -168.99 47.69 83.81
CA SER A 472 -167.65 47.73 84.43
C SER A 472 -166.77 46.50 84.14
N LEU A 473 -167.37 45.34 83.86
CA LEU A 473 -166.63 44.09 83.57
C LEU A 473 -166.14 43.99 82.12
N LYS A 474 -166.67 44.81 81.20
CA LYS A 474 -166.23 44.87 79.79
C LYS A 474 -164.88 45.57 79.60
N ASN A 475 -164.54 46.57 80.43
CA ASN A 475 -163.28 47.33 80.34
C ASN A 475 -162.05 46.60 80.92
N GLN A 476 -162.24 45.59 81.78
CA GLN A 476 -161.11 44.82 82.35
C GLN A 476 -160.62 43.70 81.41
N LEU A 477 -161.46 43.24 80.47
CA LEU A 477 -161.12 42.20 79.48
C LEU A 477 -160.26 42.73 78.31
N GLU A 478 -160.26 44.04 78.05
CA GLU A 478 -159.53 44.65 76.93
C GLU A 478 -158.07 45.00 77.28
N GLN A 479 -157.76 45.28 78.57
CA GLN A 479 -156.39 45.52 79.05
C GLN A 479 -155.53 44.25 79.17
N ALA A 480 -156.14 43.06 79.29
CA ALA A 480 -155.41 41.78 79.34
C ALA A 480 -154.94 41.31 77.95
N ARG A 481 -155.63 41.69 76.87
CA ARG A 481 -155.26 41.34 75.49
C ARG A 481 -154.00 42.05 74.99
N LYS A 482 -153.75 43.30 75.42
CA LYS A 482 -152.57 44.10 75.00
C LYS A 482 -151.22 43.66 75.62
N LYS A 483 -151.21 42.81 76.66
CA LYS A 483 -149.96 42.27 77.24
C LYS A 483 -149.50 40.96 76.59
N LEU A 484 -150.35 40.32 75.78
CA LEU A 484 -150.03 39.06 75.11
C LEU A 484 -149.29 39.24 73.77
N GLU A 485 -149.42 40.41 73.13
CA GLU A 485 -148.73 40.73 71.86
C GLU A 485 -147.23 41.00 72.04
N THR A 486 -146.79 41.58 73.15
CA THR A 486 -145.36 41.94 73.38
C THR A 486 -144.44 40.73 73.57
N VAL A 487 -144.95 39.60 74.07
CA VAL A 487 -144.13 38.39 74.34
C VAL A 487 -143.89 37.55 73.06
N THR A 488 -144.72 37.72 72.03
CA THR A 488 -144.56 37.01 70.74
C THR A 488 -143.43 37.57 69.87
N GLY A 489 -143.08 38.86 70.03
CA GLY A 489 -141.99 39.50 69.28
C GLY A 489 -140.58 39.15 69.78
N GLU A 490 -140.39 38.98 71.09
CA GLU A 490 -139.08 38.67 71.68
C GLU A 490 -138.61 37.23 71.34
N HIS A 491 -139.55 36.30 71.12
CA HIS A 491 -139.23 34.90 70.80
C HIS A 491 -138.78 34.70 69.33
N GLN A 492 -139.22 35.56 68.41
CA GLN A 492 -138.77 35.50 67.00
C GLN A 492 -137.36 36.11 66.81
N ALA A 493 -136.98 37.11 67.60
CA ALA A 493 -135.66 37.72 67.55
C ALA A 493 -134.54 36.79 68.04
N PHE A 494 -134.77 36.01 69.10
CA PHE A 494 -133.77 35.08 69.65
C PHE A 494 -133.49 33.89 68.73
N LYS A 495 -134.49 33.44 67.97
CA LYS A 495 -134.36 32.32 67.02
C LYS A 495 -133.50 32.69 65.81
N GLN A 496 -133.59 33.94 65.34
CA GLN A 496 -132.76 34.44 64.23
C GLN A 496 -131.29 34.59 64.64
N GLN A 497 -131.01 35.02 65.88
CA GLN A 497 -129.64 35.13 66.40
C GLN A 497 -128.95 33.75 66.54
N LEU A 498 -129.69 32.70 66.92
CA LEU A 498 -129.15 31.34 67.04
C LEU A 498 -128.73 30.74 65.69
N GLU A 499 -129.51 30.98 64.62
CA GLU A 499 -129.19 30.48 63.27
C GLU A 499 -128.02 31.24 62.62
N THR A 500 -127.86 32.54 62.92
CA THR A 500 -126.67 33.29 62.50
C THR A 500 -125.38 32.82 63.18
N ALA A 501 -125.45 32.37 64.44
CA ALA A 501 -124.29 31.84 65.15
C ALA A 501 -123.87 30.44 64.64
N LYS A 502 -124.84 29.58 64.28
CA LYS A 502 -124.55 28.25 63.69
C LYS A 502 -123.86 28.36 62.32
N THR A 503 -124.38 29.22 61.45
CA THR A 503 -123.80 29.43 60.12
C THR A 503 -122.39 30.04 60.18
N GLN A 504 -122.09 30.84 61.20
CA GLN A 504 -120.71 31.31 61.46
C GLN A 504 -119.79 30.19 61.96
N ALA A 505 -120.28 29.29 62.82
CA ALA A 505 -119.50 28.13 63.28
C ALA A 505 -119.18 27.15 62.14
N GLU A 506 -120.14 26.89 61.24
CA GLU A 506 -119.93 26.05 60.06
C GLU A 506 -118.90 26.65 59.08
N LYS A 507 -118.92 27.98 58.88
CA LYS A 507 -117.90 28.68 58.08
C LYS A 507 -116.50 28.54 58.68
N LEU A 508 -116.36 28.71 60.00
CA LEU A 508 -115.07 28.54 60.68
C LEU A 508 -114.55 27.09 60.62
N ILE A 509 -115.45 26.11 60.63
CA ILE A 509 -115.09 24.69 60.44
C ILE A 509 -114.60 24.43 59.01
N GLN A 510 -115.28 24.99 58.00
CA GLN A 510 -114.84 24.90 56.61
C GLN A 510 -113.50 25.61 56.37
N GLU A 511 -113.28 26.77 56.97
CA GLU A 511 -111.99 27.47 56.90
C GLU A 511 -110.87 26.68 57.59
N ARG A 512 -111.14 26.07 58.76
CA ARG A 512 -110.19 25.18 59.45
C ARG A 512 -109.81 23.99 58.58
N ASP A 513 -110.79 23.35 57.94
CA ASP A 513 -110.54 22.16 57.11
C ASP A 513 -109.85 22.53 55.79
N GLY A 514 -110.18 23.70 55.22
CA GLY A 514 -109.44 24.31 54.13
C GLY A 514 -107.96 24.54 54.47
N LEU A 515 -107.67 25.16 55.61
CA LEU A 515 -106.29 25.39 56.07
C LEU A 515 -105.53 24.10 56.37
N LYS A 516 -106.20 23.07 56.91
CA LYS A 516 -105.60 21.74 57.11
C LYS A 516 -105.23 21.05 55.79
N SER A 517 -106.11 21.14 54.78
CA SER A 517 -105.81 20.58 53.46
C SER A 517 -104.63 21.29 52.78
N GLN A 518 -104.54 22.61 52.94
CA GLN A 518 -103.40 23.40 52.43
C GLN A 518 -102.10 23.10 53.19
N ALA A 519 -102.16 22.89 54.50
CA ALA A 519 -101.02 22.48 55.30
C ALA A 519 -100.51 21.10 54.86
N ALA A 520 -101.41 20.13 54.63
CA ALA A 520 -101.06 18.80 54.12
C ALA A 520 -100.41 18.87 52.73
N ALA A 521 -100.97 19.66 51.81
CA ALA A 521 -100.39 19.87 50.48
C ALA A 521 -98.99 20.53 50.55
N SER A 522 -98.79 21.49 51.45
CA SER A 522 -97.48 22.12 51.66
C SER A 522 -96.45 21.16 52.28
N GLU A 523 -96.91 20.21 53.11
CA GLU A 523 -96.06 19.19 53.71
C GLU A 523 -95.64 18.13 52.67
N GLU A 524 -96.54 17.75 51.77
CA GLU A 524 -96.24 16.86 50.64
C GLU A 524 -95.24 17.50 49.67
N GLU A 525 -95.41 18.78 49.33
CA GLU A 525 -94.46 19.50 48.47
C GLU A 525 -93.10 19.64 49.15
N ARG A 526 -93.06 19.88 50.47
CA ARG A 526 -91.80 19.87 51.24
C ARG A 526 -91.13 18.49 51.20
N ARG A 527 -91.89 17.39 51.33
CA ARG A 527 -91.36 16.02 51.22
C ARG A 527 -90.87 15.71 49.80
N ARG A 528 -91.50 16.26 48.77
CA ARG A 528 -91.06 16.14 47.37
C ARG A 528 -89.74 16.88 47.15
N LEU A 529 -89.66 18.14 47.56
CA LEU A 529 -88.44 18.94 47.46
C LEU A 529 -87.29 18.32 48.27
N GLN A 530 -87.59 17.77 49.45
CA GLN A 530 -86.58 17.08 50.26
C GLN A 530 -86.04 15.81 49.56
N ARG A 531 -86.90 15.03 48.89
CA ARG A 531 -86.47 13.92 48.04
C ARG A 531 -85.60 14.38 46.89
N LEU A 532 -86.02 15.41 46.15
CA LEU A 532 -85.23 15.98 45.05
C LEU A 532 -83.85 16.49 45.49
N VAL A 533 -83.74 17.06 46.69
CA VAL A 533 -82.44 17.47 47.26
C VAL A 533 -81.57 16.27 47.62
N VAL A 534 -82.17 15.19 48.16
CA VAL A 534 -81.44 13.94 48.42
C VAL A 534 -80.94 13.34 47.11
N ASP A 535 -81.81 13.22 46.10
CA ASP A 535 -81.45 12.69 44.78
C ASP A 535 -80.37 13.54 44.10
N ALA A 536 -80.45 14.88 44.22
CA ALA A 536 -79.44 15.79 43.69
C ALA A 536 -78.10 15.69 44.44
N ASN A 537 -78.12 15.46 45.75
CA ASN A 537 -76.92 15.23 46.55
C ASN A 537 -76.29 13.87 46.23
N GLU A 538 -77.10 12.82 46.04
CA GLU A 538 -76.61 11.51 45.60
C GLU A 538 -76.02 11.59 44.19
N HIS A 539 -76.64 12.33 43.28
CA HIS A 539 -76.10 12.56 41.94
C HIS A 539 -74.80 13.37 41.97
N SER A 540 -74.73 14.42 42.79
CA SER A 540 -73.51 15.21 42.98
C SER A 540 -72.38 14.39 43.58
N ARG A 541 -72.69 13.45 44.48
CA ARG A 541 -71.73 12.51 45.04
C ARG A 541 -71.21 11.54 43.99
N LYS A 542 -72.09 10.95 43.17
CA LYS A 542 -71.69 10.08 42.05
C LYS A 542 -70.80 10.82 41.04
N LEU A 543 -71.16 12.05 40.67
CA LEU A 543 -70.32 12.90 39.83
C LEU A 543 -68.96 13.20 40.46
N HIS A 544 -68.89 13.36 41.79
CA HIS A 544 -67.62 13.53 42.49
C HIS A 544 -66.78 12.25 42.45
N GLU A 545 -67.40 11.09 42.68
CA GLU A 545 -66.74 9.79 42.60
C GLU A 545 -66.22 9.51 41.18
N ASP A 546 -66.99 9.83 40.14
CA ASP A 546 -66.58 9.71 38.73
C ASP A 546 -65.45 10.72 38.38
N LEU A 547 -65.52 11.95 38.90
CA LEU A 547 -64.45 12.95 38.75
C LEU A 547 -63.17 12.49 39.44
N GLU A 548 -63.25 11.93 40.65
CA GLU A 548 -62.09 11.36 41.34
C GLU A 548 -61.50 10.17 40.57
N GLN A 549 -62.33 9.29 40.02
CA GLN A 549 -61.88 8.18 39.18
C GLN A 549 -61.16 8.68 37.93
N THR A 550 -61.74 9.63 37.19
CA THR A 550 -61.11 10.19 35.98
C THR A 550 -59.84 10.97 36.29
N VAL A 551 -59.76 11.66 37.42
CA VAL A 551 -58.53 12.32 37.90
C VAL A 551 -57.46 11.28 38.23
N ASN A 552 -57.83 10.18 38.90
CA ASN A 552 -56.91 9.09 39.19
C ASN A 552 -56.41 8.45 37.89
N GLU A 553 -57.28 8.16 36.94
CA GLU A 553 -56.90 7.65 35.61
C GLU A 553 -55.96 8.63 34.90
N CYS A 554 -56.28 9.93 34.87
CA CYS A 554 -55.38 10.95 34.30
C CYS A 554 -54.01 10.97 34.99
N SER A 555 -53.96 10.76 36.31
CA SER A 555 -52.70 10.67 37.04
C SER A 555 -51.89 9.43 36.64
N THR A 556 -52.54 8.28 36.43
CA THR A 556 -51.88 7.05 35.97
C THR A 556 -51.39 7.14 34.54
N TRP A 557 -52.15 7.78 33.65
CA TRP A 557 -51.71 8.06 32.28
C TRP A 557 -50.55 9.04 32.26
N LYS A 558 -50.55 10.03 33.16
CA LYS A 558 -49.44 10.96 33.31
C LYS A 558 -48.17 10.27 33.80
N SER A 559 -48.26 9.40 34.82
CA SER A 559 -47.09 8.65 35.29
C SER A 559 -46.56 7.70 34.21
N LEU A 560 -47.45 7.02 33.49
CA LEU A 560 -47.04 6.16 32.36
C LEU A 560 -46.39 6.97 31.23
N ALA A 561 -46.90 8.17 30.93
CA ALA A 561 -46.29 9.05 29.93
C ALA A 561 -44.90 9.54 30.37
N GLU A 562 -44.72 9.85 31.66
CA GLU A 562 -43.41 10.20 32.22
C GLU A 562 -42.42 9.02 32.17
N GLU A 563 -42.86 7.79 32.45
CA GLU A 563 -42.05 6.57 32.29
C GLU A 563 -41.66 6.34 30.82
N ARG A 564 -42.62 6.41 29.88
CA ARG A 564 -42.35 6.26 28.45
C ARG A 564 -41.44 7.36 27.92
N GLN A 565 -41.55 8.58 28.44
CA GLN A 565 -40.63 9.66 28.11
C GLN A 565 -39.22 9.36 28.61
N GLY A 566 -39.07 8.85 29.83
CA GLY A 566 -37.77 8.41 30.36
C GLY A 566 -37.15 7.26 29.56
N GLU A 567 -37.95 6.28 29.13
CA GLU A 567 -37.50 5.19 28.25
C GLU A 567 -37.04 5.74 26.89
N LYS A 568 -37.80 6.68 26.30
CA LYS A 568 -37.44 7.33 25.05
C LYS A 568 -36.13 8.11 25.20
N ASP A 569 -35.99 8.92 26.24
CA ASP A 569 -34.77 9.70 26.50
C ASP A 569 -33.56 8.77 26.68
N HIS A 570 -33.75 7.61 27.32
CA HIS A 570 -32.72 6.58 27.46
C HIS A 570 -32.32 5.96 26.11
N LEU A 571 -33.29 5.62 25.27
CA LEU A 571 -33.04 5.09 23.93
C LEU A 571 -32.35 6.14 23.02
N GLU A 572 -32.74 7.41 23.11
CA GLU A 572 -32.07 8.50 22.40
C GLU A 572 -30.62 8.64 22.84
N LEU A 573 -30.33 8.53 24.14
CA LEU A 573 -28.96 8.54 24.64
C LEU A 573 -28.15 7.34 24.14
N GLN A 574 -28.73 6.13 24.15
CA GLN A 574 -28.08 4.94 23.61
C GLN A 574 -27.80 5.08 22.11
N LEU A 575 -28.72 5.67 21.35
CA LEU A 575 -28.54 5.94 19.92
C LEU A 575 -27.38 6.91 19.69
N VAL A 576 -27.30 7.99 20.46
CA VAL A 576 -26.19 8.96 20.37
C VAL A 576 -24.86 8.30 20.69
N GLN A 577 -24.78 7.48 21.75
CA GLN A 577 -23.58 6.73 22.08
C GLN A 577 -23.18 5.74 20.98
N ALA A 578 -24.15 5.06 20.36
CA ALA A 578 -23.89 4.17 19.24
C ALA A 578 -23.41 4.93 17.99
N LEU A 579 -23.94 6.12 17.72
CA LEU A 579 -23.49 6.99 16.64
C LEU A 579 -22.07 7.51 16.88
N GLU A 580 -21.75 7.96 18.10
CA GLU A 580 -20.38 8.36 18.47
C GLU A 580 -19.39 7.20 18.34
N ALA A 581 -19.79 5.99 18.72
CA ALA A 581 -18.98 4.79 18.53
C ALA A 581 -18.77 4.46 17.05
N ALA A 582 -19.82 4.58 16.23
CA ALA A 582 -19.72 4.39 14.78
C ALA A 582 -18.79 5.44 14.13
N GLU A 583 -18.91 6.71 14.51
CA GLU A 583 -17.98 7.76 14.05
C GLU A 583 -16.54 7.48 14.50
N GLY A 584 -16.34 6.94 15.70
CA GLY A 584 -15.04 6.47 16.18
C GLY A 584 -14.46 5.38 15.28
N GLN A 585 -15.27 4.37 14.95
CA GLN A 585 -14.88 3.30 14.03
C GLN A 585 -14.59 3.82 12.61
N ASP A 586 -15.36 4.78 12.10
CA ASP A 586 -15.10 5.38 10.80
C ASP A 586 -13.78 6.16 10.77
N ARG A 587 -13.43 6.86 11.87
CA ARG A 587 -12.12 7.52 12.01
C ARG A 587 -10.98 6.50 12.06
N GLU A 588 -11.14 5.40 12.78
CA GLU A 588 -10.16 4.31 12.80
C GLU A 588 -9.99 3.66 11.42
N LEU A 589 -11.10 3.41 10.71
CA LEU A 589 -11.08 2.91 9.33
C LEU A 589 -10.41 3.90 8.37
N ALA A 590 -10.58 5.21 8.57
CA ALA A 590 -9.91 6.23 7.77
C ALA A 590 -8.39 6.20 7.98
N VAL A 591 -7.92 6.10 9.23
CA VAL A 591 -6.49 5.97 9.54
C VAL A 591 -5.92 4.68 8.93
N LEU A 592 -6.60 3.55 9.09
CA LEU A 592 -6.16 2.29 8.48
C LEU A 592 -6.12 2.34 6.94
N ARG A 593 -7.02 3.09 6.31
CA ARG A 593 -6.99 3.33 4.85
C ARG A 593 -5.79 4.16 4.45
N GLU A 594 -5.46 5.22 5.19
CA GLU A 594 -4.26 6.03 4.93
C GLU A 594 -2.97 5.20 5.11
N GLU A 595 -2.89 4.37 6.16
CA GLU A 595 -1.77 3.45 6.36
C GLU A 595 -1.66 2.43 5.21
N ALA A 596 -2.78 1.87 4.75
CA ALA A 596 -2.81 0.95 3.62
C ALA A 596 -2.38 1.61 2.30
N GLU A 597 -2.77 2.86 2.05
CA GLU A 597 -2.28 3.63 0.90
C GLU A 597 -0.80 3.95 1.02
N GLY A 598 -0.31 4.29 2.22
CA GLY A 598 1.12 4.46 2.49
C GLY A 598 1.92 3.20 2.15
N LEU A 599 1.46 2.03 2.60
CA LEU A 599 2.08 0.73 2.27
C LEU A 599 2.03 0.41 0.77
N LYS A 600 0.95 0.77 0.06
CA LYS A 600 0.86 0.62 -1.40
C LYS A 600 1.87 1.50 -2.13
N GLU A 601 2.04 2.75 -1.70
CA GLU A 601 3.04 3.65 -2.30
C GLU A 601 4.47 3.17 -2.01
N GLU A 602 4.76 2.68 -0.81
CA GLU A 602 6.04 2.02 -0.51
C GLU A 602 6.28 0.79 -1.40
N ALA A 603 5.27 -0.07 -1.59
CA ALA A 603 5.36 -1.22 -2.48
C ALA A 603 5.59 -0.81 -3.95
N ARG A 604 4.93 0.25 -4.43
CA ARG A 604 5.16 0.83 -5.77
C ARG A 604 6.60 1.33 -5.91
N LEU A 605 7.11 2.06 -4.92
CA LEU A 605 8.48 2.56 -4.91
C LEU A 605 9.51 1.41 -4.87
N GLN A 606 9.24 0.33 -4.13
CA GLN A 606 10.10 -0.85 -4.13
C GLN A 606 10.07 -1.57 -5.49
N SER A 607 8.90 -1.66 -6.13
CA SER A 607 8.76 -2.22 -7.47
C SER A 607 9.54 -1.40 -8.52
N SER A 608 9.44 -0.07 -8.46
CA SER A 608 10.20 0.81 -9.37
C SER A 608 11.72 0.67 -9.15
N ARG A 609 12.17 0.62 -7.89
CA ARG A 609 13.60 0.36 -7.56
C ARG A 609 14.07 -1.01 -8.04
N ARG A 610 13.22 -2.03 -7.95
CA ARG A 610 13.54 -3.37 -8.46
C ARG A 610 13.66 -3.35 -9.99
N GLN A 611 12.79 -2.62 -10.69
CA GLN A 611 12.86 -2.47 -12.14
C GLN A 611 14.13 -1.75 -12.58
N THR A 612 14.52 -0.65 -11.92
CA THR A 612 15.77 0.05 -12.23
C THR A 612 16.98 -0.84 -11.97
N ALA A 613 17.02 -1.56 -10.84
CA ALA A 613 18.09 -2.52 -10.54
C ALA A 613 18.14 -3.67 -11.56
N GLU A 614 17.01 -4.13 -12.08
CA GLU A 614 16.97 -5.15 -13.12
C GLU A 614 17.49 -4.63 -14.47
N GLN A 615 17.20 -3.38 -14.80
CA GLN A 615 17.78 -2.71 -15.98
C GLN A 615 19.29 -2.57 -15.84
N GLU A 616 19.79 -2.08 -14.70
CA GLU A 616 21.23 -2.00 -14.41
C GLU A 616 21.89 -3.39 -14.48
N ARG A 617 21.24 -4.44 -13.96
CA ARG A 617 21.75 -5.81 -14.07
C ARG A 617 21.88 -6.27 -15.53
N LYS A 618 20.90 -5.96 -16.39
CA LYS A 618 20.93 -6.30 -17.82
C LYS A 618 22.04 -5.54 -18.54
N GLU A 619 22.24 -4.26 -18.22
CA GLU A 619 23.34 -3.48 -18.78
C GLU A 619 24.71 -4.02 -18.36
N LEU A 620 24.89 -4.35 -17.08
CA LEU A 620 26.12 -4.97 -16.57
C LEU A 620 26.37 -6.35 -17.19
N GLN A 621 25.32 -7.15 -17.41
CA GLN A 621 25.43 -8.44 -18.07
C GLN A 621 25.88 -8.28 -19.53
N LEU A 622 25.35 -7.30 -20.25
CA LEU A 622 25.80 -6.99 -21.61
C LEU A 622 27.26 -6.49 -21.63
N GLN A 623 27.68 -5.71 -20.64
CA GLN A 623 29.08 -5.29 -20.52
C GLN A 623 30.00 -6.47 -20.23
N LEU A 624 29.57 -7.40 -19.38
CA LEU A 624 30.30 -8.64 -19.09
C LEU A 624 30.47 -9.49 -20.36
N GLU A 625 29.38 -9.72 -21.11
CA GLU A 625 29.43 -10.48 -22.37
C GLU A 625 30.39 -9.84 -23.38
N LYS A 626 30.38 -8.50 -23.52
CA LYS A 626 31.33 -7.79 -24.37
C LYS A 626 32.77 -7.94 -23.89
N ALA A 627 33.01 -7.90 -22.59
CA ALA A 627 34.34 -8.09 -22.02
C ALA A 627 34.83 -9.54 -22.21
N GLU A 628 33.95 -10.52 -22.09
CA GLU A 628 34.24 -11.93 -22.36
C GLU A 628 34.57 -12.18 -23.84
N GLN A 629 33.81 -11.57 -24.75
CA GLN A 629 34.11 -11.60 -26.19
C GLN A 629 35.48 -10.98 -26.48
N GLY A 630 35.75 -9.79 -25.95
CA GLY A 630 37.06 -9.14 -26.12
C GLY A 630 38.21 -9.98 -25.54
N ARG A 631 37.99 -10.66 -24.40
CA ARG A 631 38.96 -11.58 -23.82
C ARG A 631 39.18 -12.81 -24.70
N ALA A 632 38.12 -13.37 -25.30
CA ALA A 632 38.23 -14.50 -26.22
C ALA A 632 39.00 -14.13 -27.50
N GLU A 633 38.77 -12.94 -28.04
CA GLU A 633 39.53 -12.40 -29.17
C GLU A 633 41.01 -12.21 -28.82
N ALA A 634 41.30 -11.63 -27.65
CA ALA A 634 42.68 -11.48 -27.16
C ALA A 634 43.38 -12.84 -27.02
N TYR A 635 42.70 -13.86 -26.49
CA TYR A 635 43.27 -15.21 -26.42
C TYR A 635 43.54 -15.82 -27.80
N ARG A 636 42.67 -15.61 -28.78
CA ARG A 636 42.92 -16.06 -30.16
C ARG A 636 44.15 -15.37 -30.75
N GLN A 637 44.28 -14.07 -30.55
CA GLN A 637 45.46 -13.31 -31.00
C GLN A 637 46.75 -13.77 -30.30
N GLU A 638 46.68 -14.09 -29.01
CA GLU A 638 47.82 -14.66 -28.26
C GLU A 638 48.22 -16.04 -28.82
N GLU A 639 47.25 -16.89 -29.16
CA GLU A 639 47.52 -18.20 -29.75
C GLU A 639 48.12 -18.08 -31.16
N GLU A 640 47.63 -17.16 -31.98
CA GLU A 640 48.17 -16.87 -33.32
C GLU A 640 49.60 -16.31 -33.25
N THR A 641 49.84 -15.33 -32.36
CA THR A 641 51.18 -14.79 -32.14
C THR A 641 52.14 -15.86 -31.61
N ARG A 642 51.69 -16.75 -30.73
CA ARG A 642 52.49 -17.88 -30.26
C ARG A 642 52.86 -18.85 -31.39
N LYS A 643 51.94 -19.13 -32.32
CA LYS A 643 52.24 -19.93 -33.53
C LYS A 643 53.27 -19.24 -34.41
N LEU A 644 53.14 -17.92 -34.62
CA LEU A 644 54.12 -17.13 -35.38
C LEU A 644 55.50 -17.14 -34.72
N TYR A 645 55.59 -16.99 -33.40
CA TYR A 645 56.85 -17.11 -32.67
C TYR A 645 57.46 -18.51 -32.80
N GLY A 646 56.65 -19.57 -32.71
CA GLY A 646 57.12 -20.94 -32.92
C GLY A 646 57.74 -21.15 -34.30
N MET A 647 57.08 -20.66 -35.36
CA MET A 647 57.63 -20.72 -36.73
C MET A 647 58.93 -19.92 -36.86
N LEU A 648 59.01 -18.74 -36.25
CA LEU A 648 60.22 -17.91 -36.27
C LEU A 648 61.39 -18.58 -35.52
N GLU A 649 61.12 -19.28 -34.41
CA GLU A 649 62.12 -20.06 -33.69
C GLU A 649 62.64 -21.24 -34.52
N GLU A 650 61.78 -21.93 -35.26
CA GLU A 650 62.16 -22.99 -36.20
C GLU A 650 63.04 -22.43 -37.33
N GLU A 651 62.62 -21.33 -37.98
CA GLU A 651 63.41 -20.66 -39.02
C GLU A 651 64.77 -20.19 -38.50
N TYR A 652 64.80 -19.63 -37.28
CA TYR A 652 66.05 -19.23 -36.64
C TYR A 652 66.96 -20.44 -36.35
N HIS A 653 66.39 -21.55 -35.89
CA HIS A 653 67.14 -22.78 -35.65
C HIS A 653 67.73 -23.34 -36.96
N GLU A 654 66.94 -23.38 -38.04
CA GLU A 654 67.39 -23.81 -39.36
C GLU A 654 68.51 -22.92 -39.89
N ALA A 655 68.35 -21.59 -39.83
CA ALA A 655 69.37 -20.64 -40.24
C ALA A 655 70.66 -20.79 -39.41
N SER A 656 70.55 -21.02 -38.10
CA SER A 656 71.69 -21.28 -37.22
C SER A 656 72.44 -22.57 -37.59
N VAL A 657 71.71 -23.66 -37.87
CA VAL A 657 72.31 -24.92 -38.34
C VAL A 657 73.02 -24.73 -39.68
N GLN A 658 72.42 -23.99 -40.62
CA GLN A 658 73.03 -23.68 -41.90
C GLN A 658 74.31 -22.84 -41.75
N LEU A 659 74.31 -21.83 -40.86
CA LEU A 659 75.49 -21.03 -40.55
C LEU A 659 76.62 -21.89 -39.97
N GLU A 660 76.29 -22.82 -39.07
CA GLU A 660 77.28 -23.74 -38.49
C GLU A 660 77.84 -24.70 -39.55
N GLN A 661 77.02 -25.20 -40.47
CA GLN A 661 77.49 -26.00 -41.60
C GLN A 661 78.43 -25.20 -42.52
N LEU A 662 78.11 -23.94 -42.82
CA LEU A 662 78.97 -23.06 -43.61
C LEU A 662 80.29 -22.76 -42.89
N ARG A 663 80.26 -22.54 -41.58
CA ARG A 663 81.48 -22.37 -40.76
C ARG A 663 82.36 -23.61 -40.80
N ARG A 664 81.80 -24.81 -40.66
CA ARG A 664 82.55 -26.07 -40.80
C ARG A 664 83.18 -26.22 -42.17
N ARG A 665 82.44 -25.92 -43.24
CA ARG A 665 82.97 -25.95 -44.61
C ARG A 665 84.10 -24.93 -44.82
N SER A 666 83.99 -23.72 -44.27
CA SER A 666 85.07 -22.72 -44.32
C SER A 666 86.32 -23.23 -43.62
N ALA A 667 86.18 -23.78 -42.40
CA ALA A 667 87.30 -24.33 -41.65
C ALA A 667 87.97 -25.52 -42.37
N GLU A 668 87.20 -26.38 -43.04
CA GLU A 668 87.73 -27.47 -43.87
C GLU A 668 88.51 -26.94 -45.09
N GLN A 669 88.07 -25.83 -45.70
CA GLN A 669 88.80 -25.19 -46.80
C GLN A 669 90.08 -24.52 -46.32
N GLU A 670 90.04 -23.79 -45.21
CA GLU A 670 91.22 -23.17 -44.59
C GLU A 670 92.28 -24.23 -44.21
N ALA A 671 91.86 -25.38 -43.68
CA ALA A 671 92.77 -26.49 -43.39
C ALA A 671 93.41 -27.07 -44.67
N LYS A 672 92.64 -27.19 -45.76
CA LYS A 672 93.17 -27.62 -47.06
C LYS A 672 94.17 -26.61 -47.61
N GLU A 673 93.86 -25.32 -47.57
CA GLU A 673 94.76 -24.25 -48.01
C GLU A 673 96.07 -24.24 -47.20
N SER A 674 96.00 -24.43 -45.88
CA SER A 674 97.18 -24.59 -45.02
C SER A 674 98.03 -25.80 -45.45
N SER A 675 97.42 -26.96 -45.69
CA SER A 675 98.17 -28.14 -46.15
C SER A 675 98.81 -27.96 -47.53
N LEU A 676 98.13 -27.24 -48.45
CA LEU A 676 98.67 -26.92 -49.77
C LEU A 676 99.83 -25.92 -49.69
N THR A 677 99.74 -24.93 -48.81
CA THR A 677 100.85 -23.98 -48.59
C THR A 677 102.06 -24.65 -47.95
N ASP A 678 101.87 -25.58 -47.02
CA ASP A 678 102.98 -26.38 -46.48
C ASP A 678 103.62 -27.27 -47.57
N ARG A 679 102.81 -27.85 -48.48
CA ARG A 679 103.33 -28.62 -49.60
C ARG A 679 104.10 -27.74 -50.59
N LEU A 680 103.64 -26.52 -50.85
CA LEU A 680 104.36 -25.57 -51.70
C LEU A 680 105.72 -25.22 -51.09
N LYS A 681 105.79 -24.92 -49.79
CA LYS A 681 107.07 -24.66 -49.10
C LYS A 681 108.04 -25.84 -49.19
N GLN A 682 107.55 -27.08 -49.10
CA GLN A 682 108.39 -28.27 -49.30
C GLN A 682 108.98 -28.33 -50.71
N VAL A 683 108.15 -28.09 -51.73
CA VAL A 683 108.61 -28.11 -53.13
C VAL A 683 109.58 -26.97 -53.42
N GLU A 684 109.36 -25.78 -52.83
CA GLU A 684 110.30 -24.66 -52.93
C GLU A 684 111.65 -25.01 -52.30
N ALA A 685 111.67 -25.65 -51.13
CA ALA A 685 112.92 -26.10 -50.50
C ALA A 685 113.64 -27.17 -51.34
N GLU A 686 112.92 -28.14 -51.88
CA GLU A 686 113.49 -29.14 -52.82
C GLU A 686 114.11 -28.44 -54.04
N LEU A 687 113.44 -27.41 -54.59
CA LEU A 687 113.95 -26.65 -55.73
C LEU A 687 115.23 -25.86 -55.38
N GLU A 688 115.31 -25.25 -54.21
CA GLU A 688 116.51 -24.56 -53.72
C GLU A 688 117.71 -25.52 -53.57
N GLU A 689 117.47 -26.74 -53.07
CA GLU A 689 118.50 -27.78 -53.02
C GLU A 689 119.02 -28.12 -54.42
N TRP A 690 118.13 -28.37 -55.38
CA TRP A 690 118.52 -28.63 -56.77
C TRP A 690 119.28 -27.47 -57.43
N GLN A 691 118.91 -26.22 -57.12
CA GLN A 691 119.64 -25.04 -57.59
C GLN A 691 121.06 -24.99 -57.00
N SER A 692 121.21 -25.29 -55.72
CA SER A 692 122.52 -25.33 -55.06
C SER A 692 123.43 -26.43 -55.64
N GLU A 693 122.85 -27.59 -55.98
CA GLU A 693 123.57 -28.67 -56.65
C GLU A 693 123.99 -28.25 -58.07
N ALA A 694 123.11 -27.61 -58.84
CA ALA A 694 123.44 -27.10 -60.17
C ALA A 694 124.57 -26.06 -60.14
N ASP A 695 124.55 -25.13 -59.17
CA ASP A 695 125.63 -24.16 -58.95
C ASP A 695 126.96 -24.85 -58.60
N SER A 696 126.91 -25.89 -57.77
CA SER A 696 128.11 -26.67 -57.41
C SER A 696 128.72 -27.36 -58.63
N LEU A 697 127.88 -27.94 -59.50
CA LEU A 697 128.31 -28.57 -60.75
C LEU A 697 128.90 -27.55 -61.73
N SER A 698 128.32 -26.34 -61.81
CA SER A 698 128.89 -25.26 -62.63
C SER A 698 130.28 -24.87 -62.13
N ARG A 699 130.47 -24.73 -60.81
CA ARG A 699 131.80 -24.43 -60.23
C ARG A 699 132.81 -25.53 -60.53
N PHE A 700 132.41 -26.81 -60.46
CA PHE A 700 133.28 -27.92 -60.86
C PHE A 700 133.68 -27.83 -62.33
N LYS A 701 132.73 -27.51 -63.22
CA LYS A 701 133.02 -27.31 -64.64
C LYS A 701 134.04 -26.19 -64.86
N ASP A 702 133.88 -25.05 -64.20
CA ASP A 702 134.82 -23.92 -64.32
C ASP A 702 136.23 -24.29 -63.84
N GLN A 703 136.35 -25.08 -62.76
CA GLN A 703 137.63 -25.59 -62.28
C GLN A 703 138.32 -26.50 -63.31
N TRP A 704 137.56 -27.36 -63.98
CA TRP A 704 138.09 -28.20 -65.05
C TRP A 704 138.58 -27.40 -66.24
N GLU A 705 137.84 -26.37 -66.66
CA GLU A 705 138.26 -25.48 -67.75
C GLU A 705 139.56 -24.72 -67.41
N GLN A 706 139.72 -24.30 -66.15
CA GLN A 706 140.97 -23.70 -65.67
C GLN A 706 142.15 -24.68 -65.69
N GLN A 707 141.94 -25.94 -65.30
CA GLN A 707 142.99 -26.97 -65.37
C GLN A 707 143.39 -27.29 -66.82
N GLU A 708 142.42 -27.37 -67.73
CA GLU A 708 142.70 -27.57 -69.16
C GLU A 708 143.50 -26.40 -69.75
N ALA A 709 143.17 -25.17 -69.36
CA ALA A 709 143.93 -23.98 -69.77
C ALA A 709 145.37 -24.00 -69.22
N ALA A 710 145.56 -24.43 -67.97
CA ALA A 710 146.90 -24.59 -67.37
C ALA A 710 147.74 -25.62 -68.12
N TRP A 711 147.20 -26.81 -68.41
CA TRP A 711 147.90 -27.85 -69.19
C TRP A 711 148.23 -27.37 -70.60
N LYS A 712 147.35 -26.59 -71.26
CA LYS A 712 147.66 -25.99 -72.56
C LYS A 712 148.80 -24.97 -72.50
N ALA A 713 148.89 -24.19 -71.43
CA ALA A 713 149.98 -23.24 -71.21
C ALA A 713 151.31 -23.97 -70.96
N GLU A 714 151.29 -25.02 -70.14
CA GLU A 714 152.46 -25.88 -69.93
C GLU A 714 152.94 -26.47 -71.27
N LEU A 715 152.03 -27.04 -72.07
CA LEU A 715 152.37 -27.63 -73.37
C LEU A 715 152.99 -26.63 -74.36
N LYS A 716 152.55 -25.37 -74.34
CA LYS A 716 153.21 -24.28 -75.10
C LYS A 716 154.63 -24.02 -74.62
N SER A 717 154.88 -23.99 -73.31
CA SER A 717 156.24 -23.80 -72.77
C SER A 717 157.19 -24.93 -73.16
N TRP A 718 156.69 -26.17 -73.21
CA TRP A 718 157.45 -27.32 -73.72
C TRP A 718 157.79 -27.18 -75.21
N GLN A 719 156.87 -26.66 -76.03
CA GLN A 719 157.12 -26.40 -77.45
C GLN A 719 158.19 -25.32 -77.67
N GLU A 720 158.18 -24.24 -76.89
CA GLU A 720 159.20 -23.18 -76.94
C GLU A 720 160.58 -23.69 -76.51
N GLN A 721 160.64 -24.58 -75.52
CA GLN A 721 161.89 -25.22 -75.09
C GLN A 721 162.49 -26.13 -76.17
N ILE A 722 161.64 -26.89 -76.88
CA ILE A 722 162.09 -27.72 -78.01
C ILE A 722 162.65 -26.85 -79.13
N ALA A 723 161.94 -25.77 -79.52
CA ALA A 723 162.39 -24.85 -80.56
C ALA A 723 163.74 -24.16 -80.21
N ALA A 724 163.95 -23.80 -78.94
CA ALA A 724 165.22 -23.25 -78.47
C ALA A 724 166.37 -24.28 -78.55
N SER A 725 166.09 -25.55 -78.27
CA SER A 725 167.07 -26.62 -78.38
C SER A 725 167.46 -26.91 -79.85
N GLU A 726 166.50 -26.87 -80.77
CA GLU A 726 166.74 -27.01 -82.21
C GLU A 726 167.62 -25.87 -82.76
N GLN A 727 167.34 -24.61 -82.37
CA GLN A 727 168.18 -23.46 -82.74
C GLN A 727 169.63 -23.60 -82.24
N SER A 728 169.83 -24.14 -81.03
CA SER A 728 171.18 -24.38 -80.50
C SER A 728 171.95 -25.45 -81.29
N GLN A 729 171.23 -26.44 -81.83
CA GLN A 729 171.81 -27.53 -82.61
C GLN A 729 172.24 -27.06 -84.01
N ASP A 730 171.48 -26.17 -84.63
CA ASP A 730 171.81 -25.54 -85.92
C ASP A 730 173.05 -24.62 -85.83
N GLN A 731 173.20 -23.88 -84.71
CA GLN A 731 174.38 -23.03 -84.47
C GLN A 731 175.66 -23.88 -84.38
N LEU A 732 175.63 -25.00 -83.66
CA LEU A 732 176.76 -25.92 -83.56
C LEU A 732 177.14 -26.57 -84.90
N LEU A 733 176.15 -26.79 -85.79
CA LEU A 733 176.40 -27.31 -87.13
C LEU A 733 177.11 -26.29 -88.03
N GLN A 734 176.78 -25.00 -87.91
CA GLN A 734 177.46 -23.92 -88.64
C GLN A 734 178.92 -23.76 -88.20
N GLU A 735 179.18 -23.74 -86.89
CA GLU A 735 180.56 -23.64 -86.34
C GLU A 735 181.47 -24.78 -86.84
N LYS A 736 180.92 -26.00 -86.96
CA LYS A 736 181.65 -27.16 -87.49
C LYS A 736 182.04 -27.00 -88.97
N GLN A 737 181.19 -26.35 -89.78
CA GLN A 737 181.46 -26.12 -91.20
C GLN A 737 182.58 -25.08 -91.40
N ASP A 738 182.60 -24.02 -90.59
CA ASP A 738 183.62 -22.96 -90.67
C ASP A 738 185.02 -23.46 -90.30
N ILE A 739 185.14 -24.30 -89.26
CA ILE A 739 186.42 -24.90 -88.84
C ILE A 739 186.98 -25.82 -89.94
N SER A 740 186.12 -26.55 -90.64
CA SER A 740 186.54 -27.44 -91.73
C SER A 740 187.12 -26.66 -92.92
N ARG A 741 186.60 -25.46 -93.18
CA ARG A 741 187.08 -24.56 -94.24
C ARG A 741 188.46 -23.99 -93.93
N GLN A 742 188.69 -23.59 -92.67
CA GLN A 742 189.98 -23.07 -92.20
C GLN A 742 191.11 -24.11 -92.28
N LEU A 743 190.82 -25.39 -92.07
CA LEU A 743 191.79 -26.47 -92.20
C LEU A 743 192.21 -26.73 -93.65
N SER A 744 191.34 -26.48 -94.62
CA SER A 744 191.65 -26.60 -96.06
C SER A 744 192.63 -25.53 -96.53
N GLU A 745 192.44 -24.28 -96.09
CA GLU A 745 193.28 -23.14 -96.49
C GLU A 745 194.72 -23.25 -95.94
N LEU A 746 194.90 -23.86 -94.77
CA LEU A 746 196.22 -24.15 -94.19
C LEU A 746 196.99 -25.26 -94.94
N GLY A 747 196.28 -26.19 -95.59
CA GLY A 747 196.88 -27.25 -96.40
C GLY A 747 197.53 -26.71 -97.68
N GLU A 748 196.85 -25.81 -98.38
CA GLU A 748 197.33 -25.19 -99.63
C GLU A 748 198.56 -24.29 -99.40
N GLN A 749 198.62 -23.60 -98.25
CA GLN A 749 199.77 -22.77 -97.89
C GLN A 749 201.04 -23.58 -97.61
N TYR A 750 200.92 -24.82 -97.15
CA TYR A 750 202.08 -25.70 -96.88
C TYR A 750 202.71 -26.26 -98.16
N GLU A 751 201.92 -26.49 -99.22
CA GLU A 751 202.41 -26.98 -100.50
C GLU A 751 203.25 -25.95 -101.28
N ILE A 752 202.89 -24.66 -101.18
CA ILE A 752 203.58 -23.56 -101.87
C ILE A 752 204.98 -23.31 -101.29
N ILE A 753 205.12 -23.36 -99.96
CA ILE A 753 206.41 -23.13 -99.27
C ILE A 753 207.40 -24.27 -99.56
N SER A 754 206.90 -25.51 -99.65
CA SER A 754 207.70 -26.69 -100.03
C SER A 754 208.29 -26.58 -101.44
N HIS A 755 207.53 -26.05 -102.40
CA HIS A 755 207.98 -25.86 -103.78
C HIS A 755 209.01 -24.74 -103.94
N GLN A 756 208.91 -23.66 -103.15
CA GLN A 756 209.84 -22.53 -103.21
C GLN A 756 211.23 -22.88 -102.65
N TYR A 757 211.32 -23.74 -101.63
CA TYR A 757 212.62 -24.17 -101.08
C TYR A 757 213.40 -25.05 -102.06
N ARG A 758 212.70 -25.89 -102.83
CA ARG A 758 213.30 -26.83 -103.80
C ARG A 758 213.90 -26.10 -105.03
N LEU A 759 213.36 -24.93 -105.38
CA LEU A 759 213.88 -24.09 -106.47
C LEU A 759 215.16 -23.33 -106.09
N LEU A 760 215.29 -22.94 -104.81
CA LEU A 760 216.47 -22.20 -104.34
C LEU A 760 217.72 -23.10 -104.29
N GLN A 761 217.53 -24.38 -103.99
CA GLN A 761 218.60 -25.37 -103.88
C GLN A 761 219.21 -25.72 -105.25
N THR A 762 218.39 -25.76 -106.31
CA THR A 762 218.85 -25.99 -107.69
C THR A 762 219.57 -24.77 -108.29
N GLN A 763 219.26 -23.57 -107.81
CA GLN A 763 219.92 -22.33 -108.26
C GLN A 763 221.34 -22.17 -107.72
N GLN A 764 221.62 -22.70 -106.51
CA GLN A 764 222.98 -22.71 -105.94
C GLN A 764 223.90 -23.76 -106.58
N GLU A 765 223.37 -24.89 -107.05
CA GLU A 765 224.16 -25.92 -107.74
C GLU A 765 224.57 -25.51 -109.17
N MET A 766 223.76 -24.70 -109.85
CA MET A 766 224.09 -24.18 -111.20
C MET A 766 225.20 -23.12 -111.19
N GLN A 767 225.36 -22.34 -110.11
CA GLN A 767 226.39 -21.31 -110.04
C GLN A 767 227.80 -21.86 -109.74
N SER A 768 227.91 -23.02 -109.07
CA SER A 768 229.22 -23.65 -108.84
C SER A 768 229.76 -24.38 -110.08
N GLY A 769 228.88 -24.82 -111.00
CA GLY A 769 229.27 -25.50 -112.25
C GLY A 769 229.82 -24.58 -113.35
N HIS A 770 229.30 -23.36 -113.49
CA HIS A 770 229.77 -22.42 -114.52
C HIS A 770 231.15 -21.80 -114.23
N ALA A 771 231.55 -21.68 -112.96
CA ALA A 771 232.88 -21.19 -112.62
C ALA A 771 233.99 -22.21 -112.96
N ALA A 772 233.68 -23.52 -112.90
CA ALA A 772 234.63 -24.59 -113.22
C ALA A 772 234.88 -24.79 -114.73
N GLN A 773 233.93 -24.40 -115.59
CA GLN A 773 234.05 -24.56 -117.05
C GLN A 773 234.85 -23.42 -117.72
N LEU A 774 234.89 -22.22 -117.13
CA LEU A 774 235.63 -21.08 -117.71
C LEU A 774 237.15 -21.16 -117.49
N GLU A 775 237.63 -21.82 -116.43
CA GLU A 775 239.07 -22.04 -116.22
C GLU A 775 239.62 -23.14 -117.15
N GLU A 776 238.81 -24.14 -117.53
CA GLU A 776 239.24 -25.23 -118.41
C GLU A 776 239.34 -24.80 -119.90
N GLU A 777 238.54 -23.82 -120.33
CA GLU A 777 238.59 -23.30 -121.70
C GLU A 777 239.72 -22.29 -121.93
N HIS A 778 240.13 -21.52 -120.92
CA HIS A 778 241.27 -20.62 -121.05
C HIS A 778 242.61 -21.37 -121.11
N GLN A 779 242.66 -22.60 -120.58
CA GLN A 779 243.80 -23.52 -120.71
C GLN A 779 243.91 -24.10 -122.14
N LYS A 780 242.79 -24.33 -122.84
CA LYS A 780 242.76 -24.92 -124.20
C LYS A 780 243.04 -23.91 -125.31
N LEU A 781 242.76 -22.61 -125.10
CA LEU A 781 243.03 -21.58 -126.11
C LEU A 781 244.52 -21.18 -126.21
N GLN A 782 245.33 -21.40 -125.18
CA GLN A 782 246.78 -21.17 -125.25
C GLN A 782 247.52 -22.28 -126.02
N ASP A 783 247.01 -23.51 -126.03
CA ASP A 783 247.60 -24.64 -126.78
C ASP A 783 247.37 -24.55 -128.30
N GLU A 784 246.36 -23.80 -128.75
CA GLU A 784 246.05 -23.63 -130.18
C GLU A 784 246.86 -22.51 -130.86
N TYR A 785 247.32 -21.51 -130.10
CA TYR A 785 248.22 -20.49 -130.67
C TYR A 785 249.63 -21.06 -130.98
N ALA A 786 250.02 -22.17 -130.35
CA ALA A 786 251.25 -22.88 -130.66
C ALA A 786 251.23 -23.63 -132.02
N LYS A 787 250.06 -23.86 -132.64
CA LYS A 787 249.94 -24.63 -133.89
C LYS A 787 249.94 -23.79 -135.17
N LEU A 788 249.43 -22.56 -135.11
CA LEU A 788 249.22 -21.77 -136.33
C LEU A 788 250.47 -21.08 -136.91
N GLN A 789 251.55 -20.98 -136.14
CA GLN A 789 252.77 -20.32 -136.63
C GLN A 789 253.70 -21.27 -137.41
N VAL A 790 253.46 -22.58 -137.35
CA VAL A 790 254.24 -23.57 -138.11
C VAL A 790 253.82 -23.60 -139.59
N GLU A 791 252.55 -23.36 -139.91
CA GLU A 791 252.04 -23.55 -141.27
C GLU A 791 252.31 -22.38 -142.23
N TYR A 792 252.57 -21.16 -141.72
CA TYR A 792 252.76 -20.02 -142.61
C TYR A 792 254.14 -19.99 -143.29
N ASN A 793 255.08 -20.82 -142.84
CA ASN A 793 256.38 -20.97 -143.49
C ASN A 793 256.32 -21.75 -144.82
N GLU A 794 255.27 -22.50 -145.15
CA GLU A 794 255.31 -23.38 -146.33
C GLU A 794 254.82 -22.76 -147.64
N TRP A 795 254.21 -21.57 -147.63
CA TRP A 795 253.53 -21.10 -148.85
C TRP A 795 254.27 -20.08 -149.73
N ILE A 796 255.42 -19.52 -149.35
CA ILE A 796 256.10 -18.53 -150.24
C ILE A 796 257.60 -18.82 -150.43
N GLU A 797 257.94 -20.07 -150.73
CA GLU A 797 259.14 -20.38 -151.53
C GLU A 797 258.82 -20.97 -152.91
N LEU A 798 257.59 -21.41 -153.22
CA LEU A 798 257.34 -22.22 -154.43
C LEU A 798 256.37 -21.65 -155.48
N ILE A 799 256.12 -20.34 -155.50
CA ILE A 799 255.79 -19.68 -156.77
C ILE A 799 256.93 -18.75 -157.18
N GLU A 800 258.12 -19.35 -157.15
CA GLU A 800 259.04 -19.34 -158.28
C GLU A 800 259.59 -17.99 -158.76
N GLN A 801 260.91 -17.98 -158.84
CA GLN A 801 261.53 -17.52 -160.08
C GLN A 801 261.02 -18.36 -161.25
N ASP A 802 260.15 -17.83 -162.11
CA ASP A 802 260.53 -17.68 -163.53
C ASP A 802 259.73 -16.54 -164.22
N GLN A 803 260.47 -15.44 -164.39
CA GLN A 803 260.46 -14.30 -165.36
C GLN A 803 259.12 -13.60 -165.68
N SER A 804 258.95 -12.29 -165.41
CA SER A 804 259.83 -11.15 -165.77
C SER A 804 260.05 -10.13 -164.64
#